data_AF-A0ABD5IG46-F1
#
_entry.id   AF-A0ABD5IG46-F1
#
_cell.length_a   1.000
_cell.length_b   1.000
_cell.length_c   1.000
_cell.angle_alpha   90.00
_cell.angle_beta   90.00
_cell.angle_gamma   90.00
#
_symmetry.space_group_name_H-M   'P 1'
#
loop_
_entity.id
_entity.type
_entity.pdbx_description
1 polymer ?
#
loop_
_entity_poly.entity_id
_entity_poly.type
_entity_poly.pdbx_seq_one_letter_code
_entity_poly.pdbx_strand_id
1 'polypeptide(L)'
;MAVLISGKLIGPNGDPRPGVTIMLTAVKTSSAVVHLAPSSSTTGPDGSYSLSVEVGTHNVMIEAYGRPFERVGQITVYSDSKPGTLNDFLTTPGADELTPAIVAMVDDMRAAAAAYAEIASDAAIRAKDSADNAQNIADANTYYVTPEDPDGTIAGLAGTPDGESFRVAIPEASGAIAAFNIYKNNNGVAEYITSQPNSKFVEEALDTAETAEFRTRGFRTVSYSDPDQVSNIVLEHFSVNGVRFMYQDDEAKSYFPYGADVRDATAKSVNFDGGTRLVSTDGDKYLGAETGLDGNTIWGTDPTTAQKIYLNRALFNNPGQLPGDSSSSGDSISAASMFNGAFKPLSWQMWASLNTNCRIRIDGIYATAGMRTDEILATHIPQVVAARNTFNIHMSGRNDIVQGEGIAGNLDKYLDEVTIPSFIKIFETLLLAGIIPVVCTMAAQGNSSSATQRAGEHKLNNWLRAYARKQKLPFIDLHKATVDPATGDWLPGYNQVNGGVPDPSHPSETGAKAMGKALSDALEAWTSPVYPTIAEEQIAAGLTNNILDNPLYYTLNGAGDAPDGWTTVTAGTSSIAPDPDGKGNIWTLSNSKRTKQITLTPGDKLGFGFFIKSSADVQFEFYIARGDASSTNYLAGMRAWNKKVDDFSYFYQEFVVPSGVTTATLVISCGAVDINTKQIGLFKL
;
A
#
# COMPACT_ATOMS: atom_id res chain seq x y z
N MET A 1 24.61 -19.27 -55.81
CA MET A 1 24.72 -20.51 -55.03
C MET A 1 23.33 -20.77 -54.49
N ALA A 2 22.77 -21.91 -54.85
CA ALA A 2 21.45 -22.30 -54.39
C ALA A 2 21.40 -22.50 -52.87
N VAL A 3 20.32 -22.03 -52.27
CA VAL A 3 19.96 -22.23 -50.87
C VAL A 3 18.95 -23.37 -50.80
N LEU A 4 19.16 -24.29 -49.86
CA LEU A 4 18.26 -25.42 -49.68
C LEU A 4 17.01 -24.99 -48.91
N ILE A 5 15.85 -25.09 -49.57
CA ILE A 5 14.53 -24.90 -48.95
C ILE A 5 13.89 -26.27 -48.76
N SER A 6 13.81 -26.73 -47.52
CA SER A 6 13.30 -28.07 -47.19
C SER A 6 12.55 -28.06 -45.87
N GLY A 7 11.53 -28.89 -45.75
CA GLY A 7 10.71 -28.94 -44.53
C GLY A 7 9.54 -29.90 -44.69
N LYS A 8 8.54 -29.79 -43.82
CA LYS A 8 7.27 -30.54 -43.93
C LYS A 8 6.14 -29.59 -44.26
N LEU A 9 5.38 -29.90 -45.28
CA LEU A 9 4.12 -29.22 -45.55
C LEU A 9 3.04 -29.85 -44.67
N ILE A 10 2.48 -29.03 -43.79
CA ILE A 10 1.48 -29.44 -42.80
C ILE A 10 0.20 -28.64 -43.00
N GLY A 11 -0.95 -29.25 -42.72
CA GLY A 11 -2.24 -28.59 -42.73
C GLY A 11 -2.47 -27.73 -41.48
N PRO A 12 -3.56 -26.95 -41.45
CA PRO A 12 -3.92 -26.12 -40.29
C PRO A 12 -4.19 -26.92 -39.00
N ASN A 13 -4.48 -28.22 -39.11
CA ASN A 13 -4.66 -29.13 -37.98
C ASN A 13 -3.38 -29.89 -37.59
N GLY A 14 -2.23 -29.55 -38.19
CA GLY A 14 -0.94 -30.21 -37.93
C GLY A 14 -0.70 -31.50 -38.72
N ASP A 15 -1.70 -32.00 -39.45
CA ASP A 15 -1.57 -33.22 -40.26
C ASP A 15 -0.60 -33.01 -41.43
N PRO A 16 0.30 -33.97 -41.73
CA PRO A 16 1.17 -33.90 -42.89
C PRO A 16 0.34 -33.88 -44.18
N ARG A 17 0.82 -33.12 -45.19
CA ARG A 17 0.19 -33.03 -46.51
C ARG A 17 1.03 -33.82 -47.53
N PRO A 18 0.83 -35.15 -47.66
CA PRO A 18 1.55 -35.95 -48.64
C PRO A 18 1.01 -35.73 -50.06
N GLY A 19 1.89 -35.82 -51.06
CA GLY A 19 1.53 -35.76 -52.48
C GLY A 19 1.18 -34.36 -52.99
N VAL A 20 1.58 -33.30 -52.30
CA VAL A 20 1.42 -31.91 -52.71
C VAL A 20 2.65 -31.45 -53.50
N THR A 21 2.46 -30.86 -54.68
CA THR A 21 3.57 -30.37 -55.50
C THR A 21 3.80 -28.88 -55.26
N ILE A 22 5.01 -28.53 -54.85
CA ILE A 22 5.48 -27.16 -54.67
C ILE A 22 6.27 -26.77 -55.91
N MET A 23 5.91 -25.68 -56.56
CA MET A 23 6.55 -25.16 -57.77
C MET A 23 7.07 -23.74 -57.55
N LEU A 24 8.30 -23.48 -57.99
CA LEU A 24 8.94 -22.18 -57.94
C LEU A 24 9.20 -21.67 -59.36
N THR A 25 8.92 -20.39 -59.60
CA THR A 25 9.31 -19.68 -60.83
C THR A 25 10.00 -18.37 -60.50
N ALA A 26 11.15 -18.10 -61.11
CA ALA A 26 11.85 -16.82 -60.92
C ALA A 26 11.00 -15.66 -61.48
N VAL A 27 10.99 -14.51 -60.80
CA VAL A 27 10.23 -13.31 -61.20
C VAL A 27 10.94 -12.51 -62.30
N LYS A 28 12.27 -12.60 -62.38
CA LYS A 28 13.10 -11.99 -63.43
C LYS A 28 14.15 -12.99 -63.90
N THR A 29 14.51 -12.94 -65.18
CA THR A 29 15.65 -13.72 -65.69
C THR A 29 16.94 -13.16 -65.09
N SER A 30 17.77 -14.02 -64.52
CA SER A 30 19.12 -13.72 -64.03
C SER A 30 20.16 -14.46 -64.87
N SER A 31 21.44 -14.26 -64.55
CA SER A 31 22.54 -15.04 -65.15
C SER A 31 22.52 -16.53 -64.77
N ALA A 32 21.74 -16.92 -63.75
CA ALA A 32 21.66 -18.30 -63.23
C ALA A 32 20.28 -18.96 -63.43
N VAL A 33 19.19 -18.19 -63.53
CA VAL A 33 17.81 -18.73 -63.63
C VAL A 33 17.01 -17.98 -64.70
N VAL A 34 16.33 -18.71 -65.58
CA VAL A 34 15.48 -18.15 -66.63
C VAL A 34 14.05 -17.92 -66.11
N HIS A 35 13.47 -16.75 -66.39
CA HIS A 35 12.08 -16.46 -66.06
C HIS A 35 11.13 -17.50 -66.66
N LEU A 36 10.12 -17.93 -65.89
CA LEU A 36 9.09 -18.94 -66.23
C LEU A 36 9.54 -20.41 -66.29
N ALA A 37 10.82 -20.74 -66.11
CA ALA A 37 11.23 -22.14 -65.98
C ALA A 37 10.80 -22.70 -64.60
N PRO A 38 9.90 -23.71 -64.53
CA PRO A 38 9.41 -24.22 -63.26
C PRO A 38 10.40 -25.22 -62.65
N SER A 39 10.69 -25.07 -61.36
CA SER A 39 11.32 -26.12 -60.54
C SER A 39 10.30 -26.61 -59.53
N SER A 40 10.08 -27.92 -59.44
CA SER A 40 9.08 -28.49 -58.55
C SER A 40 9.60 -29.62 -57.65
N SER A 41 8.96 -29.79 -56.50
CA SER A 41 9.21 -30.87 -55.56
C SER A 41 7.87 -31.32 -54.97
N THR A 42 7.62 -32.62 -54.97
CA THR A 42 6.37 -33.20 -54.43
C THR A 42 6.62 -33.75 -53.04
N THR A 43 5.71 -33.47 -52.11
CA THR A 43 5.86 -33.84 -50.70
C THR A 43 5.76 -35.36 -50.48
N GLY A 44 6.63 -35.90 -49.62
CA GLY A 44 6.64 -37.30 -49.21
C GLY A 44 5.48 -37.69 -48.28
N PRO A 45 5.38 -38.98 -47.89
CA PRO A 45 4.29 -39.50 -47.06
C PRO A 45 4.07 -38.78 -45.73
N ASP A 46 5.12 -38.16 -45.18
CA ASP A 46 5.11 -37.39 -43.95
C ASP A 46 5.10 -35.86 -44.20
N GLY A 47 4.77 -35.43 -45.42
CA GLY A 47 4.73 -34.04 -45.84
C GLY A 47 6.10 -33.44 -46.22
N SER A 48 7.19 -34.21 -46.16
CA SER A 48 8.55 -33.70 -46.40
C SER A 48 8.79 -33.23 -47.84
N TYR A 49 9.45 -32.09 -48.03
CA TYR A 49 9.91 -31.58 -49.33
C TYR A 49 11.34 -31.05 -49.24
N SER A 50 12.00 -30.95 -50.39
CA SER A 50 13.36 -30.43 -50.52
C SER A 50 13.57 -29.81 -51.90
N LEU A 51 14.04 -28.56 -51.94
CA LEU A 51 14.22 -27.72 -53.12
C LEU A 51 15.56 -26.99 -53.00
N SER A 52 16.45 -27.07 -54.00
CA SER A 52 17.62 -26.19 -54.07
C SER A 52 17.27 -24.96 -54.91
N VAL A 53 17.26 -23.77 -54.32
CA VAL A 53 16.71 -22.54 -54.91
C VAL A 53 17.82 -21.49 -55.05
N GLU A 54 18.08 -21.01 -56.27
CA GLU A 54 19.09 -19.98 -56.51
C GLU A 54 18.68 -18.60 -55.95
N VAL A 55 19.68 -17.73 -55.79
CA VAL A 55 19.51 -16.36 -55.28
C VAL A 55 18.61 -15.56 -56.22
N GLY A 56 17.63 -14.86 -55.67
CA GLY A 56 16.68 -14.03 -56.40
C GLY A 56 15.26 -14.15 -55.87
N THR A 57 14.36 -13.40 -56.50
CA THR A 57 12.93 -13.38 -56.15
C THR A 57 12.16 -14.43 -56.95
N HIS A 58 11.41 -15.29 -56.27
CA HIS A 58 10.69 -16.42 -56.84
C HIS A 58 9.22 -16.42 -56.41
N ASN A 59 8.32 -16.69 -57.36
CA ASN A 59 6.92 -16.99 -57.06
C ASN A 59 6.79 -18.43 -56.61
N VAL A 60 6.02 -18.65 -55.54
CA VAL A 60 5.71 -19.96 -54.99
C VAL A 60 4.29 -20.34 -55.37
N MET A 61 4.14 -21.53 -55.95
CA MET A 61 2.86 -22.09 -56.35
C MET A 61 2.70 -23.51 -55.80
N ILE A 62 1.49 -23.89 -55.43
CA ILE A 62 1.19 -25.21 -54.87
C ILE A 62 0.04 -25.87 -55.61
N GLU A 63 0.21 -27.16 -55.92
CA GLU A 63 -0.82 -28.05 -56.46
C GLU A 63 -1.13 -29.15 -55.44
N ALA A 64 -2.36 -29.26 -54.99
CA ALA A 64 -2.79 -30.28 -54.04
C ALA A 64 -3.93 -31.13 -54.61
N TYR A 65 -3.71 -32.44 -54.68
CA TYR A 65 -4.75 -33.44 -54.99
C TYR A 65 -5.54 -33.16 -56.29
N GLY A 66 -4.85 -32.80 -57.38
CA GLY A 66 -5.44 -32.59 -58.71
C GLY A 66 -6.13 -31.23 -58.91
N ARG A 67 -6.01 -30.30 -57.95
CA ARG A 67 -6.41 -28.89 -58.13
C ARG A 67 -5.36 -28.13 -58.95
N PRO A 68 -5.72 -27.12 -59.75
CA PRO A 68 -4.74 -26.29 -60.46
C PRO A 68 -3.76 -25.61 -59.49
N PHE A 69 -2.55 -25.30 -59.98
CA PHE A 69 -1.55 -24.57 -59.20
C PHE A 69 -2.06 -23.21 -58.74
N GLU A 70 -2.01 -22.95 -57.44
CA GLU A 70 -2.35 -21.65 -56.84
C GLU A 70 -1.08 -20.96 -56.34
N ARG A 71 -0.97 -19.64 -56.59
CA ARG A 71 0.15 -18.84 -56.07
C ARG A 71 -0.06 -18.59 -54.59
N VAL A 72 0.84 -19.14 -53.77
CA VAL A 72 0.77 -19.03 -52.31
C VAL A 72 1.63 -17.90 -51.75
N GLY A 73 2.53 -17.36 -52.56
CA GLY A 73 3.27 -16.14 -52.21
C GLY A 73 4.51 -15.93 -53.06
N GLN A 74 5.37 -15.02 -52.60
CA GLN A 74 6.64 -14.71 -53.23
C GLN A 74 7.72 -14.76 -52.16
N ILE A 75 8.86 -15.34 -52.51
CA ILE A 75 10.03 -15.41 -51.64
C ILE A 75 11.18 -14.67 -52.28
N THR A 76 12.05 -14.09 -51.45
CA THR A 76 13.34 -13.54 -51.89
C THR A 76 14.45 -14.32 -51.20
N VAL A 77 15.27 -14.98 -52.01
CA VAL A 77 16.46 -15.69 -51.54
C VAL A 77 17.66 -14.77 -51.75
N TYR A 78 18.35 -14.42 -50.68
CA TYR A 78 19.59 -13.65 -50.71
C TYR A 78 20.81 -14.57 -50.74
N SER A 79 21.97 -14.05 -51.07
CA SER A 79 23.22 -14.83 -51.13
C SER A 79 23.67 -15.41 -49.79
N ASP A 80 23.21 -14.81 -48.70
CA ASP A 80 23.47 -15.19 -47.31
C ASP A 80 22.25 -15.84 -46.63
N SER A 81 21.15 -16.03 -47.37
CA SER A 81 19.99 -16.75 -46.86
C SER A 81 20.40 -18.15 -46.40
N LYS A 82 20.08 -18.48 -45.14
CA LYS A 82 20.33 -19.82 -44.60
C LYS A 82 19.28 -20.80 -45.13
N PRO A 83 19.63 -22.09 -45.27
CA PRO A 83 18.64 -23.13 -45.52
C PRO A 83 17.50 -23.08 -44.51
N GLY A 84 16.27 -23.29 -44.98
CA GLY A 84 15.07 -23.14 -44.16
C GLY A 84 13.84 -23.77 -44.80
N THR A 85 12.70 -23.63 -44.15
CA THR A 85 11.42 -24.10 -44.72
C THR A 85 10.84 -23.07 -45.66
N LEU A 86 9.98 -23.49 -46.57
CA LEU A 86 9.28 -22.60 -47.49
C LEU A 86 8.48 -21.51 -46.77
N ASN A 87 7.88 -21.84 -45.62
CA ASN A 87 7.15 -20.86 -44.82
C ASN A 87 8.07 -19.79 -44.25
N ASP A 88 9.28 -20.16 -43.80
CA ASP A 88 10.26 -19.19 -43.29
C ASP A 88 10.57 -18.12 -44.34
N PHE A 89 10.74 -18.54 -45.60
CA PHE A 89 10.98 -17.62 -46.71
C PHE A 89 9.74 -16.83 -47.13
N LEU A 90 8.53 -17.36 -46.95
CA LEU A 90 7.27 -16.69 -47.27
C LEU A 90 6.85 -15.64 -46.24
N THR A 91 7.32 -15.75 -45.00
CA THR A 91 7.02 -14.82 -43.91
C THR A 91 8.16 -13.85 -43.61
N THR A 92 9.34 -14.03 -44.23
CA THR A 92 10.48 -13.13 -44.03
C THR A 92 10.17 -11.75 -44.64
N PRO A 93 10.18 -10.66 -43.85
CA PRO A 93 9.93 -9.30 -44.33
C PRO A 93 10.95 -8.86 -45.39
N GLY A 94 10.51 -8.09 -46.39
CA GLY A 94 11.35 -7.61 -47.49
C GLY A 94 12.30 -6.48 -47.07
N ALA A 95 13.37 -6.23 -47.84
CA ALA A 95 14.35 -5.17 -47.56
C ALA A 95 13.71 -3.76 -47.45
N ASP A 96 12.55 -3.58 -48.06
CA ASP A 96 11.77 -2.33 -48.08
C ASP A 96 11.13 -2.00 -46.71
N GLU A 97 11.08 -2.97 -45.79
CA GLU A 97 10.52 -2.84 -44.44
C GLU A 97 11.59 -2.49 -43.38
N LEU A 98 12.89 -2.47 -43.74
CA LEU A 98 13.99 -2.05 -42.86
C LEU A 98 14.14 -0.53 -42.89
N THR A 99 13.33 0.15 -42.09
CA THR A 99 13.42 1.62 -41.95
C THR A 99 14.69 2.03 -41.16
N PRO A 100 15.21 3.26 -41.35
CA PRO A 100 16.34 3.76 -40.55
C PRO A 100 16.10 3.67 -39.03
N ALA A 101 14.84 3.75 -38.59
CA ALA A 101 14.45 3.60 -37.21
C ALA A 101 14.63 2.16 -36.70
N ILE A 102 14.34 1.15 -37.53
CA ILE A 102 14.59 -0.26 -37.19
C ILE A 102 16.09 -0.54 -37.13
N VAL A 103 16.89 0.06 -38.03
CA VAL A 103 18.34 -0.06 -38.00
C VAL A 103 18.93 0.60 -36.74
N ALA A 104 18.48 1.80 -36.38
CA ALA A 104 18.90 2.48 -35.16
C ALA A 104 18.52 1.69 -33.90
N MET A 105 17.31 1.10 -33.87
CA MET A 105 16.88 0.24 -32.77
C MET A 105 17.75 -1.01 -32.65
N VAL A 106 18.17 -1.62 -33.76
CA VAL A 106 19.09 -2.77 -33.75
C VAL A 106 20.50 -2.37 -33.30
N ASP A 107 20.99 -1.19 -33.67
CA ASP A 107 22.29 -0.68 -33.21
C ASP A 107 22.27 -0.34 -31.71
N ASP A 108 21.18 0.26 -31.21
CA ASP A 108 20.99 0.51 -29.78
C ASP A 108 20.86 -0.81 -28.99
N MET A 109 20.13 -1.79 -29.52
CA MET A 109 20.03 -3.12 -28.93
C MET A 109 21.38 -3.83 -28.94
N ARG A 110 22.22 -3.63 -29.97
CA ARG A 110 23.57 -4.18 -30.02
C ARG A 110 24.49 -3.50 -29.00
N ALA A 111 24.40 -2.19 -28.85
CA ALA A 111 25.17 -1.45 -27.85
C ALA A 111 24.76 -1.86 -26.42
N ALA A 112 23.46 -2.01 -26.17
CA ALA A 112 22.94 -2.51 -24.90
C ALA A 112 23.36 -3.96 -24.65
N ALA A 113 23.27 -4.84 -25.64
CA ALA A 113 23.70 -6.24 -25.51
C ALA A 113 25.21 -6.36 -25.25
N ALA A 114 26.04 -5.48 -25.84
CA ALA A 114 27.47 -5.43 -25.54
C ALA A 114 27.74 -4.98 -24.10
N ALA A 115 27.03 -3.95 -23.62
CA ALA A 115 27.13 -3.51 -22.23
C ALA A 115 26.66 -4.59 -21.25
N TYR A 116 25.56 -5.29 -21.56
CA TYR A 116 25.07 -6.39 -20.72
C TYR A 116 25.98 -7.61 -20.75
N ALA A 117 26.61 -7.91 -21.90
CA ALA A 117 27.61 -8.98 -21.98
C ALA A 117 28.87 -8.65 -21.18
N GLU A 118 29.30 -7.38 -21.18
CA GLU A 118 30.41 -6.91 -20.36
C GLU A 118 30.07 -7.02 -18.87
N ILE A 119 28.89 -6.54 -18.45
CA ILE A 119 28.38 -6.67 -17.08
C ILE A 119 28.22 -8.14 -16.66
N ALA A 120 27.73 -9.01 -17.55
CA ALA A 120 27.57 -10.43 -17.27
C ALA A 120 28.92 -11.15 -17.16
N SER A 121 29.91 -10.79 -18.00
CA SER A 121 31.27 -11.30 -17.89
C SER A 121 31.91 -10.87 -16.58
N ASP A 122 31.75 -9.61 -16.21
CA ASP A 122 32.21 -9.05 -14.96
C ASP A 122 31.54 -9.70 -13.74
N ALA A 123 30.24 -9.95 -13.82
CA ALA A 123 29.49 -10.65 -12.80
C ALA A 123 29.89 -12.13 -12.69
N ALA A 124 30.19 -12.80 -13.81
CA ALA A 124 30.67 -14.17 -13.83
C ALA A 124 32.09 -14.30 -13.25
N ILE A 125 32.97 -13.34 -13.52
CA ILE A 125 34.30 -13.26 -12.90
C ILE A 125 34.17 -13.02 -11.40
N ARG A 126 33.36 -12.03 -10.99
CA ARG A 126 33.10 -11.76 -9.56
C ARG A 126 32.43 -12.92 -8.83
N ALA A 127 31.54 -13.65 -9.50
CA ALA A 127 30.87 -14.82 -8.93
C ALA A 127 31.83 -16.01 -8.80
N LYS A 128 32.73 -16.21 -9.76
CA LYS A 128 33.78 -17.22 -9.67
C LYS A 128 34.78 -16.88 -8.58
N ASP A 129 35.24 -15.64 -8.51
CA ASP A 129 36.14 -15.16 -7.46
C ASP A 129 35.47 -15.24 -6.08
N SER A 130 34.16 -14.99 -6.00
CA SER A 130 33.38 -15.17 -4.77
C SER A 130 33.16 -16.63 -4.40
N ALA A 131 32.99 -17.54 -5.37
CA ALA A 131 32.86 -18.98 -5.12
C ALA A 131 34.18 -19.60 -4.66
N ASP A 132 35.29 -19.23 -5.29
CA ASP A 132 36.64 -19.66 -4.90
C ASP A 132 37.03 -19.08 -3.52
N ASN A 133 36.62 -17.85 -3.21
CA ASN A 133 36.79 -17.27 -1.87
C ASN A 133 35.85 -17.87 -0.82
N ALA A 134 34.59 -18.18 -1.16
CA ALA A 134 33.65 -18.79 -0.22
C ALA A 134 34.05 -20.22 0.17
N GLN A 135 34.62 -20.99 -0.76
CA GLN A 135 35.06 -22.37 -0.51
C GLN A 135 36.28 -22.44 0.42
N ASN A 136 37.15 -21.42 0.45
CA ASN A 136 38.30 -21.33 1.36
C ASN A 136 37.92 -20.87 2.79
N ILE A 137 36.77 -20.23 2.97
CA ILE A 137 36.39 -19.56 4.23
C ILE A 137 35.59 -20.47 5.18
N ALA A 138 35.04 -21.60 4.71
CA ALA A 138 34.03 -22.35 5.44
C ALA A 138 34.55 -23.12 6.68
N ASP A 139 35.76 -23.71 6.68
CA ASP A 139 36.05 -24.78 7.66
C ASP A 139 37.28 -24.59 8.61
N ALA A 140 38.09 -23.51 8.53
CA ALA A 140 39.25 -23.40 9.46
C ALA A 140 39.66 -22.01 10.02
N ASN A 141 39.36 -20.89 9.35
CA ASN A 141 40.02 -19.59 9.68
C ASN A 141 39.03 -18.45 10.03
N THR A 142 38.07 -18.69 10.93
CA THR A 142 37.18 -17.64 11.46
C THR A 142 37.51 -17.32 12.91
N TYR A 143 37.83 -16.05 13.18
CA TYR A 143 38.26 -15.55 14.49
C TYR A 143 37.34 -14.43 14.97
N TYR A 144 37.37 -14.14 16.27
CA TYR A 144 36.45 -13.21 16.93
C TYR A 144 37.24 -12.15 17.69
N VAL A 145 36.75 -10.91 17.67
CA VAL A 145 37.34 -9.84 18.49
C VAL A 145 37.14 -10.14 19.98
N THR A 146 38.15 -9.83 20.77
CA THR A 146 38.11 -9.91 22.24
C THR A 146 38.70 -8.63 22.83
N PRO A 147 38.49 -8.31 24.12
CA PRO A 147 39.12 -7.14 24.73
C PRO A 147 40.65 -7.13 24.60
N GLU A 148 41.27 -8.31 24.58
CA GLU A 148 42.71 -8.53 24.42
C GLU A 148 43.17 -8.62 22.95
N ASP A 149 42.24 -8.81 22.01
CA ASP A 149 42.44 -8.85 20.55
C ASP A 149 41.32 -8.05 19.83
N PRO A 150 41.35 -6.71 19.93
CA PRO A 150 40.21 -5.85 19.58
C PRO A 150 39.91 -5.78 18.08
N ASP A 151 40.84 -6.21 17.23
CA ASP A 151 40.65 -6.34 15.78
C ASP A 151 40.62 -7.80 15.30
N GLY A 152 40.76 -8.76 16.23
CA GLY A 152 40.73 -10.21 15.99
C GLY A 152 41.88 -10.73 15.14
N THR A 153 42.87 -9.88 14.83
CA THR A 153 43.96 -10.23 13.91
C THR A 153 45.08 -11.00 14.60
N ILE A 154 45.22 -10.91 15.93
CA ILE A 154 46.24 -11.64 16.68
C ILE A 154 45.95 -13.15 16.65
N ALA A 155 44.70 -13.52 16.95
CA ALA A 155 44.25 -14.92 16.85
C ALA A 155 44.27 -15.42 15.40
N GLY A 156 43.93 -14.55 14.44
CA GLY A 156 43.97 -14.86 13.02
C GLY A 156 45.36 -15.16 12.48
N LEU A 157 46.35 -14.34 12.82
CA LEU A 157 47.75 -14.54 12.42
C LEU A 157 48.38 -15.78 13.04
N ALA A 158 48.01 -16.11 14.28
CA ALA A 158 48.51 -17.30 14.97
C ALA A 158 47.90 -18.61 14.43
N GLY A 159 46.63 -18.56 14.00
CA GLY A 159 45.89 -19.73 13.54
C GLY A 159 45.93 -19.97 12.02
N THR A 160 46.38 -19.00 11.22
CA THR A 160 46.38 -19.07 9.75
C THR A 160 47.82 -19.07 9.21
N PRO A 161 48.23 -20.06 8.39
CA PRO A 161 49.57 -20.10 7.79
C PRO A 161 49.90 -18.87 6.93
N ASP A 162 51.20 -18.58 6.78
CA ASP A 162 51.65 -17.49 5.91
C ASP A 162 51.20 -17.72 4.45
N GLY A 163 50.70 -16.66 3.82
CA GLY A 163 50.13 -16.69 2.48
C GLY A 163 48.65 -17.03 2.41
N GLU A 164 48.02 -17.44 3.52
CA GLU A 164 46.59 -17.78 3.57
C GLU A 164 45.72 -16.68 4.18
N SER A 165 44.42 -16.75 3.88
CA SER A 165 43.44 -15.74 4.33
C SER A 165 42.61 -16.23 5.51
N PHE A 166 42.22 -15.29 6.37
CA PHE A 166 41.33 -15.49 7.50
C PHE A 166 40.28 -14.38 7.59
N ARG A 167 39.20 -14.63 8.33
CA ARG A 167 38.17 -13.62 8.59
C ARG A 167 37.95 -13.38 10.07
N VAL A 168 37.67 -12.13 10.42
CA VAL A 168 37.30 -11.70 11.76
C VAL A 168 35.84 -11.31 11.78
N ALA A 169 35.06 -11.95 12.64
CA ALA A 169 33.65 -11.62 12.88
C ALA A 169 33.55 -10.28 13.63
N ILE A 170 32.79 -9.34 13.07
CA ILE A 170 32.59 -8.03 13.68
C ILE A 170 31.27 -8.08 14.47
N PRO A 171 31.31 -7.96 15.81
CA PRO A 171 30.09 -7.90 16.61
C PRO A 171 29.31 -6.64 16.26
N GLU A 172 27.99 -6.72 16.36
CA GLU A 172 27.08 -5.65 15.99
C GLU A 172 27.12 -4.51 17.04
N ALA A 173 28.18 -3.71 16.99
CA ALA A 173 28.27 -2.45 17.71
C ALA A 173 27.70 -1.31 16.84
N SER A 174 27.08 -0.32 17.49
CA SER A 174 26.39 0.79 16.83
C SER A 174 27.25 1.46 15.74
N GLY A 175 26.89 1.22 14.48
CA GLY A 175 27.53 1.83 13.30
C GLY A 175 28.30 0.89 12.37
N ALA A 176 28.50 -0.39 12.73
CA ALA A 176 29.14 -1.34 11.83
C ALA A 176 28.23 -1.72 10.65
N ILE A 177 28.74 -1.61 9.41
CA ILE A 177 28.05 -1.99 8.15
C ILE A 177 28.61 -3.29 7.54
N ALA A 178 29.62 -3.88 8.18
CA ALA A 178 30.26 -5.13 7.77
C ALA A 178 30.01 -6.23 8.81
N ALA A 179 29.71 -7.45 8.34
CA ALA A 179 29.57 -8.65 9.15
C ALA A 179 30.92 -9.33 9.44
N PHE A 180 31.85 -9.28 8.49
CA PHE A 180 33.18 -9.88 8.59
C PHE A 180 34.22 -9.01 7.88
N ASN A 181 35.40 -8.85 8.48
CA ASN A 181 36.60 -8.35 7.79
C ASN A 181 37.48 -9.53 7.38
N ILE A 182 38.01 -9.52 6.16
CA ILE A 182 38.84 -10.58 5.59
C ILE A 182 40.27 -10.06 5.43
N TYR A 183 41.24 -10.84 5.92
CA TYR A 183 42.66 -10.53 5.92
C TYR A 183 43.48 -11.68 5.31
N LYS A 184 44.71 -11.38 4.88
CA LYS A 184 45.74 -12.36 4.49
C LYS A 184 46.89 -12.30 5.50
N ASN A 185 47.39 -13.45 5.96
CA ASN A 185 48.65 -13.49 6.68
C ASN A 185 49.81 -13.32 5.68
N ASN A 186 50.60 -12.27 5.85
CA ASN A 186 51.75 -11.96 5.01
C ASN A 186 52.99 -11.74 5.88
N ASN A 187 53.79 -12.79 6.04
CA ASN A 187 54.94 -12.91 6.93
C ASN A 187 54.66 -12.46 8.37
N GLY A 188 53.51 -12.85 8.94
CA GLY A 188 53.12 -12.48 10.30
C GLY A 188 52.49 -11.08 10.42
N VAL A 189 52.14 -10.45 9.29
CA VAL A 189 51.39 -9.20 9.22
C VAL A 189 50.01 -9.48 8.63
N ALA A 190 48.94 -9.01 9.28
CA ALA A 190 47.57 -9.16 8.77
C ALA A 190 47.30 -8.08 7.72
N GLU A 191 47.24 -8.47 6.46
CA GLU A 191 46.95 -7.58 5.33
C GLU A 191 45.45 -7.59 5.04
N TYR A 192 44.77 -6.45 5.20
CA TYR A 192 43.33 -6.34 4.95
C TYR A 192 43.00 -6.49 3.46
N ILE A 193 42.01 -7.33 3.14
CA ILE A 193 41.56 -7.60 1.77
C ILE A 193 40.23 -6.87 1.49
N THR A 194 39.18 -7.22 2.24
CA THR A 194 37.81 -6.75 1.99
C THR A 194 36.90 -7.04 3.19
N SER A 195 35.67 -6.53 3.14
CA SER A 195 34.64 -6.76 4.17
C SER A 195 33.34 -7.27 3.54
N GLN A 196 32.64 -8.17 4.23
CA GLN A 196 31.30 -8.62 3.82
C GLN A 196 30.22 -7.71 4.43
N PRO A 197 29.25 -7.22 3.65
CA PRO A 197 28.17 -6.36 4.16
C PRO A 197 27.23 -7.14 5.09
N ASN A 198 26.72 -6.48 6.13
CA ASN A 198 25.66 -7.03 6.98
C ASN A 198 24.26 -6.69 6.43
N SER A 199 23.20 -7.22 7.06
CA SER A 199 21.80 -6.95 6.67
C SER A 199 21.48 -5.45 6.64
N LYS A 200 22.10 -4.66 7.52
CA LYS A 200 21.92 -3.20 7.59
C LYS A 200 22.44 -2.47 6.35
N PHE A 201 23.60 -2.85 5.81
CA PHE A 201 24.10 -2.26 4.56
C PHE A 201 23.19 -2.56 3.36
N VAL A 202 22.61 -3.76 3.32
CA VAL A 202 21.63 -4.13 2.27
C VAL A 202 20.36 -3.30 2.39
N GLU A 203 19.89 -3.05 3.61
CA GLU A 203 18.74 -2.16 3.87
C GLU A 203 19.04 -0.70 3.47
N GLU A 204 20.23 -0.17 3.76
CA GLU A 204 20.64 1.19 3.37
C GLU A 204 20.81 1.36 1.84
N ALA A 205 21.31 0.33 1.16
CA ALA A 205 21.41 0.32 -0.30
C ALA A 205 20.02 0.25 -0.97
N LEU A 206 19.07 -0.49 -0.37
CA LEU A 206 17.67 -0.51 -0.79
C LEU A 206 16.99 0.85 -0.58
N ASP A 207 17.24 1.51 0.56
CA ASP A 207 16.72 2.85 0.86
C ASP A 207 17.27 3.93 -0.11
N THR A 208 18.54 3.78 -0.52
CA THR A 208 19.17 4.66 -1.52
C THR A 208 18.61 4.42 -2.94
N ALA A 209 18.34 3.17 -3.30
CA ALA A 209 17.70 2.82 -4.58
C ALA A 209 16.24 3.32 -4.64
N GLU A 210 15.51 3.21 -3.52
CA GLU A 210 14.16 3.74 -3.38
C GLU A 210 14.16 5.28 -3.53
N THR A 211 15.05 6.01 -2.85
CA THR A 211 15.07 7.49 -2.89
C THR A 211 15.46 8.10 -4.24
N ALA A 212 16.19 7.39 -5.10
CA ALA A 212 16.52 7.83 -6.45
C ALA A 212 15.34 7.73 -7.44
N GLU A 213 14.36 6.84 -7.20
CA GLU A 213 13.21 6.60 -8.08
C GLU A 213 11.98 7.49 -7.74
N PHE A 214 11.96 8.15 -6.57
CA PHE A 214 10.80 8.93 -6.08
C PHE A 214 10.82 10.45 -6.38
N ARG A 215 11.84 10.99 -7.07
CA ARG A 215 12.00 12.45 -7.25
C ARG A 215 11.32 13.08 -8.48
N THR A 216 10.62 12.35 -9.35
CA THR A 216 9.85 12.95 -10.47
C THR A 216 8.40 12.50 -10.48
N ARG A 217 7.56 13.29 -9.80
CA ARG A 217 6.16 13.08 -9.47
C ARG A 217 5.21 13.57 -10.59
N GLY A 218 4.07 12.86 -10.79
CA GLY A 218 2.79 13.42 -11.29
C GLY A 218 2.51 13.40 -12.80
N PHE A 219 1.22 13.49 -13.16
CA PHE A 219 0.73 13.75 -14.53
C PHE A 219 0.81 15.26 -14.84
N ARG A 220 1.38 15.62 -15.99
CA ARG A 220 1.42 17.02 -16.48
C ARG A 220 0.25 17.24 -17.44
N THR A 221 -0.59 18.23 -17.16
CA THR A 221 -1.68 18.67 -18.04
C THR A 221 -1.37 20.06 -18.60
N VAL A 222 -1.49 20.23 -19.91
CA VAL A 222 -1.30 21.51 -20.61
C VAL A 222 -2.60 21.86 -21.32
N SER A 223 -3.10 23.07 -21.07
CA SER A 223 -4.33 23.61 -21.66
C SER A 223 -3.98 24.81 -22.54
N TYR A 224 -4.51 24.85 -23.76
CA TYR A 224 -4.26 25.92 -24.72
C TYR A 224 -5.50 26.82 -24.81
N SER A 225 -5.31 28.13 -24.63
CA SER A 225 -6.41 29.11 -24.60
C SER A 225 -6.76 29.69 -25.97
N ASP A 226 -6.04 29.30 -27.03
CA ASP A 226 -6.20 29.83 -28.38
C ASP A 226 -6.15 28.67 -29.40
N PRO A 227 -7.27 28.32 -30.07
CA PRO A 227 -7.33 27.22 -31.05
C PRO A 227 -6.43 27.45 -32.28
N ASP A 228 -6.06 28.70 -32.57
CA ASP A 228 -5.45 29.08 -33.84
C ASP A 228 -3.92 29.03 -33.84
N GLN A 229 -3.26 28.67 -32.73
CA GLN A 229 -1.80 28.74 -32.65
C GLN A 229 -1.06 27.41 -32.82
N VAL A 230 -1.63 26.23 -32.55
CA VAL A 230 -0.98 24.95 -32.90
C VAL A 230 -2.03 23.83 -32.98
N SER A 231 -2.39 23.42 -34.21
CA SER A 231 -3.06 22.15 -34.55
C SER A 231 -4.18 21.70 -33.60
N ASN A 232 -5.46 22.05 -33.82
CA ASN A 232 -6.69 21.42 -33.29
C ASN A 232 -6.62 20.71 -31.91
N ILE A 233 -5.84 21.18 -30.93
CA ILE A 233 -5.56 20.48 -29.67
C ILE A 233 -5.77 21.49 -28.54
N VAL A 234 -6.72 21.19 -27.66
CA VAL A 234 -7.11 22.07 -26.54
C VAL A 234 -6.56 21.60 -25.20
N LEU A 235 -6.27 20.29 -25.08
CA LEU A 235 -5.80 19.70 -23.82
C LEU A 235 -4.85 18.53 -24.07
N GLU A 236 -3.72 18.47 -23.36
CA GLU A 236 -2.74 17.38 -23.47
C GLU A 236 -2.34 16.83 -22.11
N HIS A 237 -2.20 15.50 -22.00
CA HIS A 237 -1.77 14.79 -20.81
C HIS A 237 -0.46 14.00 -21.07
N PHE A 238 0.50 14.16 -20.16
CA PHE A 238 1.84 13.53 -20.26
C PHE A 238 2.16 12.63 -19.07
N SER A 239 2.87 11.54 -19.32
CA SER A 239 3.39 10.61 -18.31
C SER A 239 4.54 11.24 -17.52
N VAL A 240 4.98 10.56 -16.45
CA VAL A 240 6.14 10.93 -15.62
C VAL A 240 7.45 11.07 -16.41
N ASN A 241 7.51 10.48 -17.62
CA ASN A 241 8.66 10.54 -18.54
C ASN A 241 8.49 11.59 -19.65
N GLY A 242 7.47 12.47 -19.57
CA GLY A 242 7.21 13.50 -20.59
C GLY A 242 6.58 12.97 -21.88
N VAL A 243 6.08 11.73 -21.88
CA VAL A 243 5.44 11.12 -23.06
C VAL A 243 3.95 11.45 -23.07
N ARG A 244 3.46 12.06 -24.17
CA ARG A 244 2.04 12.39 -24.35
C ARG A 244 1.21 11.12 -24.55
N PHE A 245 0.38 10.77 -23.59
CA PHE A 245 -0.44 9.55 -23.66
C PHE A 245 -1.92 9.82 -23.96
N MET A 246 -2.37 11.07 -23.84
CA MET A 246 -3.72 11.49 -24.26
C MET A 246 -3.69 12.96 -24.73
N TYR A 247 -4.46 13.31 -25.76
CA TYR A 247 -4.82 14.70 -26.04
C TYR A 247 -6.28 14.83 -26.48
N GLN A 248 -6.87 16.02 -26.31
CA GLN A 248 -8.22 16.34 -26.74
C GLN A 248 -8.22 17.47 -27.77
N ASP A 249 -9.07 17.33 -28.78
CA ASP A 249 -9.31 18.36 -29.79
C ASP A 249 -10.48 19.29 -29.44
N ASP A 250 -10.68 20.31 -30.27
CA ASP A 250 -11.73 21.32 -30.16
C ASP A 250 -13.14 20.77 -30.39
N GLU A 251 -13.25 19.52 -30.85
CA GLU A 251 -14.47 18.73 -30.96
C GLU A 251 -14.67 17.77 -29.76
N ALA A 252 -13.83 17.87 -28.71
CA ALA A 252 -13.81 17.04 -27.52
C ALA A 252 -13.50 15.54 -27.75
N LYS A 253 -12.88 15.19 -28.88
CA LYS A 253 -12.40 13.84 -29.16
C LYS A 253 -11.10 13.60 -28.43
N SER A 254 -10.96 12.43 -27.82
CA SER A 254 -9.76 12.04 -27.06
C SER A 254 -8.92 11.06 -27.88
N TYR A 255 -7.64 11.38 -28.04
CA TYR A 255 -6.68 10.64 -28.84
C TYR A 255 -5.61 10.02 -27.93
N PHE A 256 -5.29 8.74 -28.15
CA PHE A 256 -4.31 7.97 -27.39
C PHE A 256 -3.20 7.47 -28.33
N PRO A 257 -2.08 8.20 -28.45
CA PRO A 257 -1.09 7.98 -29.51
C PRO A 257 -0.36 6.62 -29.48
N TYR A 258 -0.62 5.78 -28.48
CA TYR A 258 0.06 4.51 -28.23
C TYR A 258 -0.87 3.30 -28.13
N GLY A 259 -2.03 3.32 -28.80
CA GLY A 259 -2.72 2.07 -29.17
C GLY A 259 -4.13 1.84 -28.61
N ALA A 260 -4.82 2.87 -28.09
CA ALA A 260 -6.28 2.83 -28.01
C ALA A 260 -6.84 3.64 -29.19
N ASP A 261 -7.69 3.00 -29.99
CA ASP A 261 -8.25 3.58 -31.22
C ASP A 261 -9.04 4.87 -30.92
N VAL A 262 -9.06 5.80 -31.88
CA VAL A 262 -9.68 7.12 -31.78
C VAL A 262 -11.16 6.98 -31.40
N ARG A 263 -11.62 7.69 -30.35
CA ARG A 263 -13.06 7.72 -30.04
C ARG A 263 -13.74 9.00 -30.49
N ASP A 264 -14.77 8.79 -31.30
CA ASP A 264 -15.98 9.60 -31.35
C ASP A 264 -16.76 9.43 -30.03
N ALA A 265 -17.12 10.54 -29.38
CA ALA A 265 -17.80 10.56 -28.09
C ALA A 265 -19.21 9.92 -28.09
N THR A 266 -19.66 9.37 -29.22
CA THR A 266 -20.94 8.66 -29.36
C THR A 266 -20.84 7.12 -29.28
N ALA A 267 -19.64 6.51 -29.30
CA ALA A 267 -19.47 5.05 -29.35
C ALA A 267 -19.24 4.37 -27.98
N LYS A 268 -19.99 3.28 -27.71
CA LYS A 268 -20.02 2.53 -26.42
C LYS A 268 -19.11 1.27 -26.35
N SER A 269 -17.96 1.14 -27.06
CA SER A 269 -17.07 -0.05 -26.91
C SER A 269 -15.60 0.17 -27.30
N VAL A 270 -14.70 -0.75 -26.89
CA VAL A 270 -13.25 -0.85 -27.25
C VAL A 270 -12.96 -2.30 -27.68
N ASN A 271 -12.04 -2.52 -28.63
CA ASN A 271 -11.59 -3.85 -29.08
C ASN A 271 -10.11 -4.08 -28.72
N PHE A 272 -9.75 -5.31 -28.31
CA PHE A 272 -8.36 -5.76 -28.17
C PHE A 272 -8.11 -7.01 -29.03
N ASP A 273 -6.86 -7.24 -29.42
CA ASP A 273 -6.43 -8.41 -30.16
C ASP A 273 -6.59 -9.68 -29.33
N GLY A 274 -7.49 -10.57 -29.77
CA GLY A 274 -7.86 -11.81 -29.07
C GLY A 274 -9.36 -12.04 -28.91
N GLY A 275 -10.20 -11.09 -29.33
CA GLY A 275 -11.64 -11.33 -29.59
C GLY A 275 -12.52 -11.63 -28.37
N THR A 276 -11.99 -11.63 -27.15
CA THR A 276 -12.81 -11.82 -25.94
C THR A 276 -13.12 -10.45 -25.31
N ARG A 277 -14.41 -10.12 -25.31
CA ARG A 277 -14.99 -8.82 -24.96
C ARG A 277 -15.60 -8.88 -23.57
N LEU A 278 -15.24 -7.94 -22.69
CA LEU A 278 -16.10 -7.50 -21.60
C LEU A 278 -16.22 -5.98 -21.68
N VAL A 279 -17.35 -5.52 -22.22
CA VAL A 279 -17.77 -4.13 -22.12
C VAL A 279 -18.90 -4.12 -21.11
N SER A 280 -18.87 -3.17 -20.19
CA SER A 280 -19.97 -2.95 -19.26
C SER A 280 -21.31 -2.85 -20.02
N THR A 281 -22.25 -3.72 -19.70
CA THR A 281 -23.64 -3.73 -20.16
C THR A 281 -24.50 -2.75 -19.36
N ASP A 282 -25.68 -2.40 -19.88
CA ASP A 282 -26.65 -1.59 -19.13
C ASP A 282 -27.00 -2.32 -17.81
N GLY A 283 -26.61 -1.72 -16.68
CA GLY A 283 -26.73 -2.30 -15.34
C GLY A 283 -25.38 -2.53 -14.62
N ASP A 284 -24.26 -2.48 -15.33
CA ASP A 284 -22.93 -2.58 -14.73
C ASP A 284 -22.55 -1.31 -13.96
N LYS A 285 -21.82 -1.51 -12.86
CA LYS A 285 -21.49 -0.45 -11.88
C LYS A 285 -20.75 0.74 -12.51
N TYR A 286 -19.88 0.50 -13.51
CA TYR A 286 -19.08 1.51 -14.19
C TYR A 286 -19.33 1.46 -15.71
N LEU A 287 -20.44 2.05 -16.16
CA LEU A 287 -20.84 2.08 -17.56
C LEU A 287 -19.79 2.79 -18.44
N GLY A 288 -19.31 2.09 -19.47
CA GLY A 288 -18.27 2.54 -20.41
C GLY A 288 -16.84 2.24 -19.98
N ALA A 289 -16.61 1.52 -18.88
CA ALA A 289 -15.28 1.19 -18.38
C ALA A 289 -14.62 0.01 -19.13
N GLU A 290 -13.30 0.07 -19.28
CA GLU A 290 -12.45 -1.02 -19.78
C GLU A 290 -12.18 -2.00 -18.66
N THR A 291 -12.44 -3.28 -18.89
CA THR A 291 -12.17 -4.35 -17.91
C THR A 291 -11.22 -5.41 -18.48
N GLY A 292 -10.39 -5.99 -17.61
CA GLY A 292 -9.52 -7.12 -17.92
C GLY A 292 -10.30 -8.43 -18.00
N LEU A 293 -9.64 -9.49 -18.50
CA LEU A 293 -10.19 -10.84 -18.61
C LEU A 293 -10.53 -11.48 -17.25
N ASP A 294 -10.01 -10.91 -16.18
CA ASP A 294 -10.27 -11.24 -14.77
C ASP A 294 -11.45 -10.45 -14.17
N GLY A 295 -12.09 -9.57 -14.96
CA GLY A 295 -13.19 -8.70 -14.52
C GLY A 295 -12.75 -7.40 -13.86
N ASN A 296 -11.45 -7.10 -13.79
CA ASN A 296 -10.95 -5.89 -13.16
C ASN A 296 -11.07 -4.66 -14.05
N THR A 297 -11.56 -3.52 -13.55
CA THR A 297 -11.63 -2.25 -14.30
C THR A 297 -10.23 -1.70 -14.53
N ILE A 298 -9.71 -1.81 -15.76
CA ILE A 298 -8.43 -1.25 -16.17
C ILE A 298 -8.52 0.28 -16.16
N TRP A 299 -9.58 0.83 -16.75
CA TRP A 299 -9.85 2.27 -16.73
C TRP A 299 -11.36 2.53 -16.82
N GLY A 300 -11.89 3.42 -15.98
CA GLY A 300 -13.27 3.88 -16.06
C GLY A 300 -13.47 5.30 -15.58
N THR A 301 -14.69 5.80 -15.71
CA THR A 301 -15.17 6.98 -14.99
C THR A 301 -16.40 6.56 -14.22
N ASP A 302 -16.44 6.83 -12.91
CA ASP A 302 -17.63 6.57 -12.11
C ASP A 302 -18.78 7.45 -12.64
N PRO A 303 -19.93 6.88 -13.05
CA PRO A 303 -21.01 7.63 -13.67
C PRO A 303 -21.74 8.55 -12.70
N THR A 304 -21.57 8.35 -11.39
CA THR A 304 -22.20 9.13 -10.32
C THR A 304 -21.26 10.22 -9.80
N THR A 305 -19.99 9.89 -9.58
CA THR A 305 -19.02 10.82 -8.96
C THR A 305 -18.10 11.51 -9.96
N ALA A 306 -18.13 11.10 -11.23
CA ALA A 306 -17.22 11.54 -12.30
C ALA A 306 -15.72 11.30 -12.02
N GLN A 307 -15.38 10.53 -10.98
CA GLN A 307 -14.00 10.19 -10.64
C GLN A 307 -13.40 9.21 -11.66
N LYS A 308 -12.14 9.39 -12.00
CA LYS A 308 -11.40 8.45 -12.85
C LYS A 308 -11.05 7.21 -12.05
N ILE A 309 -11.12 6.04 -12.67
CA ILE A 309 -10.85 4.74 -12.06
C ILE A 309 -9.71 4.07 -12.83
N TYR A 310 -8.71 3.51 -12.16
CA TYR A 310 -7.64 2.71 -12.75
C TYR A 310 -7.38 1.46 -11.91
N LEU A 311 -7.31 0.28 -12.53
CA LEU A 311 -7.17 -1.02 -11.85
C LEU A 311 -8.12 -1.19 -10.65
N ASN A 312 -9.42 -0.92 -10.85
CA ASN A 312 -10.45 -0.92 -9.82
C ASN A 312 -10.24 0.09 -8.67
N ARG A 313 -9.46 1.16 -8.87
CA ARG A 313 -9.22 2.19 -7.85
C ARG A 313 -9.64 3.55 -8.34
N ALA A 314 -10.28 4.34 -7.49
CA ALA A 314 -10.41 5.77 -7.74
C ALA A 314 -9.01 6.38 -7.87
N LEU A 315 -8.73 7.00 -9.01
CA LEU A 315 -7.55 7.82 -9.23
C LEU A 315 -7.75 9.12 -8.46
N PHE A 316 -7.14 9.19 -7.29
CA PHE A 316 -6.93 10.46 -6.62
C PHE A 316 -5.83 11.20 -7.37
N ASN A 317 -6.20 12.29 -8.06
CA ASN A 317 -5.23 13.27 -8.53
C ASN A 317 -4.67 14.05 -7.31
N ASN A 318 -3.79 13.47 -6.47
CA ASN A 318 -2.65 14.19 -5.86
C ASN A 318 -1.90 13.42 -4.76
N PRO A 319 -0.59 13.68 -4.62
CA PRO A 319 0.24 13.35 -3.45
C PRO A 319 0.12 14.42 -2.33
N GLY A 320 -1.09 14.92 -2.08
CA GLY A 320 -1.36 15.98 -1.10
C GLY A 320 -1.86 15.44 0.23
N GLN A 321 -1.95 16.32 1.23
CA GLN A 321 -2.46 15.95 2.54
C GLN A 321 -3.99 15.78 2.51
N LEU A 322 -4.51 14.70 3.09
CA LEU A 322 -5.92 14.33 3.05
C LEU A 322 -6.66 14.70 4.34
N PRO A 323 -7.98 14.94 4.32
CA PRO A 323 -8.76 15.06 5.56
C PRO A 323 -8.53 13.85 6.47
N GLY A 324 -8.27 14.07 7.75
CA GLY A 324 -7.96 12.98 8.69
C GLY A 324 -9.18 12.24 9.25
N ASP A 325 -10.35 12.40 8.66
CA ASP A 325 -11.55 11.66 9.07
C ASP A 325 -11.37 10.16 8.79
N SER A 326 -11.54 9.37 9.83
CA SER A 326 -11.21 7.95 9.84
C SER A 326 -12.30 7.14 10.49
N SER A 327 -12.57 5.99 9.91
CA SER A 327 -13.31 4.91 10.56
C SER A 327 -12.32 3.84 11.04
N SER A 328 -12.69 3.04 12.03
CA SER A 328 -11.94 1.82 12.38
C SER A 328 -12.81 0.60 12.19
N SER A 329 -12.25 -0.47 11.62
CA SER A 329 -12.89 -1.77 11.55
C SER A 329 -12.02 -2.84 12.19
N GLY A 330 -12.62 -3.79 12.91
CA GLY A 330 -11.85 -4.81 13.61
C GLY A 330 -12.64 -5.73 14.52
N ASP A 331 -11.92 -6.36 15.45
CA ASP A 331 -12.43 -7.37 16.38
C ASP A 331 -12.63 -6.83 17.81
N SER A 332 -12.46 -7.68 18.83
CA SER A 332 -12.64 -7.31 20.24
C SER A 332 -11.74 -6.17 20.71
N ILE A 333 -10.53 -6.04 20.14
CA ILE A 333 -9.61 -4.97 20.55
C ILE A 333 -10.15 -3.62 20.10
N SER A 334 -10.63 -3.51 18.86
CA SER A 334 -11.27 -2.30 18.36
C SER A 334 -12.62 -2.05 19.02
N ALA A 335 -13.43 -3.09 19.25
CA ALA A 335 -14.73 -2.97 19.92
C ALA A 335 -14.61 -2.46 21.37
N ALA A 336 -13.49 -2.73 22.05
CA ALA A 336 -13.23 -2.26 23.41
C ALA A 336 -13.01 -0.74 23.51
N SER A 337 -12.94 -0.02 22.39
CA SER A 337 -12.64 1.42 22.33
C SER A 337 -13.69 2.32 22.98
N MET A 338 -14.97 1.96 22.86
CA MET A 338 -16.07 2.81 23.32
C MET A 338 -16.94 2.10 24.35
N PHE A 339 -17.61 2.89 25.18
CA PHE A 339 -18.64 2.43 26.10
C PHE A 339 -19.81 3.40 26.04
N ASN A 340 -20.96 2.92 25.58
CA ASN A 340 -22.22 3.68 25.51
C ASN A 340 -22.08 5.11 24.95
N GLY A 341 -21.29 5.29 23.88
CA GLY A 341 -21.11 6.57 23.18
C GLY A 341 -19.89 7.41 23.60
N ALA A 342 -19.19 7.05 24.68
CA ALA A 342 -17.95 7.71 25.11
C ALA A 342 -16.73 6.82 24.87
N PHE A 343 -15.58 7.44 24.58
CA PHE A 343 -14.30 6.75 24.40
C PHE A 343 -13.66 6.39 25.75
N LYS A 344 -13.06 5.20 25.77
CA LYS A 344 -12.28 4.67 26.88
C LYS A 344 -10.79 4.78 26.58
N PRO A 345 -9.92 4.70 27.61
CA PRO A 345 -8.46 4.68 27.41
C PRO A 345 -7.95 3.44 26.65
N LEU A 346 -8.79 2.42 26.47
CA LEU A 346 -8.53 1.28 25.58
C LEU A 346 -8.66 1.62 24.09
N SER A 347 -9.24 2.77 23.74
CA SER A 347 -9.30 3.22 22.35
C SER A 347 -7.93 3.74 21.90
N TRP A 348 -7.15 2.86 21.31
CA TRP A 348 -5.89 3.21 20.67
C TRP A 348 -6.09 4.20 19.50
N GLN A 349 -7.24 4.16 18.83
CA GLN A 349 -7.59 5.13 17.79
C GLN A 349 -7.79 6.53 18.39
N MET A 350 -8.48 6.65 19.53
CA MET A 350 -8.64 7.96 20.20
C MET A 350 -7.33 8.47 20.79
N TRP A 351 -6.41 7.60 21.20
CA TRP A 351 -5.04 8.03 21.53
C TRP A 351 -4.34 8.68 20.33
N ALA A 352 -4.47 8.11 19.13
CA ALA A 352 -3.91 8.72 17.92
C ALA A 352 -4.55 10.07 17.61
N SER A 353 -5.86 10.21 17.85
CA SER A 353 -6.54 11.51 17.78
C SER A 353 -5.96 12.51 18.78
N LEU A 354 -5.84 12.15 20.05
CA LEU A 354 -5.27 13.06 21.07
C LEU A 354 -3.84 13.48 20.73
N ASN A 355 -2.98 12.55 20.33
CA ASN A 355 -1.59 12.82 19.93
C ASN A 355 -1.49 13.81 18.77
N THR A 356 -2.54 13.93 17.95
CA THR A 356 -2.57 14.79 16.77
C THR A 356 -3.53 15.97 16.92
N ASN A 357 -4.01 16.28 18.14
CA ASN A 357 -5.04 17.30 18.40
C ASN A 357 -6.30 17.11 17.53
N CYS A 358 -6.73 15.86 17.39
CA CYS A 358 -7.82 15.41 16.53
C CYS A 358 -7.67 15.80 15.05
N ARG A 359 -6.43 15.99 14.56
CA ARG A 359 -6.16 16.01 13.12
C ARG A 359 -6.56 14.69 12.48
N ILE A 360 -6.22 13.57 13.14
CA ILE A 360 -6.84 12.27 12.87
C ILE A 360 -8.12 12.19 13.70
N ARG A 361 -9.28 12.11 13.04
CA ARG A 361 -10.59 12.01 13.70
C ARG A 361 -11.15 10.62 13.56
N ILE A 362 -11.76 10.10 14.63
CA ILE A 362 -12.42 8.80 14.63
C ILE A 362 -13.92 9.00 14.61
N ASP A 363 -14.52 8.86 13.44
CA ASP A 363 -15.95 9.10 13.21
C ASP A 363 -16.80 7.85 13.46
N GLY A 364 -16.19 6.67 13.42
CA GLY A 364 -16.89 5.41 13.66
C GLY A 364 -15.98 4.26 14.03
N ILE A 365 -16.46 3.41 14.95
CA ILE A 365 -15.86 2.13 15.31
C ILE A 365 -16.81 1.01 14.88
N TYR A 366 -16.43 0.25 13.85
CA TYR A 366 -17.18 -0.86 13.27
C TYR A 366 -16.51 -2.17 13.64
N ALA A 367 -16.77 -2.65 14.86
CA ALA A 367 -16.09 -3.80 15.40
C ALA A 367 -16.99 -4.64 16.31
N THR A 368 -16.79 -5.95 16.30
CA THR A 368 -17.50 -6.90 17.16
C THR A 368 -16.51 -7.90 17.76
N ALA A 369 -16.66 -8.18 19.05
CA ALA A 369 -15.80 -9.12 19.74
C ALA A 369 -15.95 -10.55 19.17
N GLY A 370 -14.80 -11.22 19.00
CA GLY A 370 -14.73 -12.61 18.54
C GLY A 370 -14.78 -12.81 17.03
N MET A 371 -15.07 -11.76 16.25
CA MET A 371 -15.14 -11.89 14.79
C MET A 371 -13.78 -12.14 14.15
N ARG A 372 -13.75 -13.06 13.18
CA ARG A 372 -12.65 -13.29 12.26
C ARG A 372 -12.67 -12.30 11.09
N THR A 373 -11.60 -12.29 10.30
CA THR A 373 -11.45 -11.36 9.16
C THR A 373 -12.58 -11.49 8.12
N ASP A 374 -13.02 -12.73 7.83
CA ASP A 374 -14.12 -13.01 6.90
C ASP A 374 -15.48 -12.49 7.42
N GLU A 375 -15.71 -12.54 8.73
CA GLU A 375 -16.94 -12.05 9.37
C GLU A 375 -16.97 -10.52 9.43
N ILE A 376 -15.82 -9.88 9.64
CA ILE A 376 -15.67 -8.42 9.58
C ILE A 376 -15.93 -7.93 8.16
N LEU A 377 -15.41 -8.61 7.14
CA LEU A 377 -15.69 -8.34 5.72
C LEU A 377 -17.21 -8.33 5.45
N ALA A 378 -17.93 -9.35 5.93
CA ALA A 378 -19.36 -9.47 5.69
C ALA A 378 -20.20 -8.46 6.48
N THR A 379 -19.79 -8.11 7.70
CA THR A 379 -20.64 -7.35 8.64
C THR A 379 -20.31 -5.86 8.67
N HIS A 380 -19.03 -5.51 8.78
CA HIS A 380 -18.61 -4.16 9.13
C HIS A 380 -18.12 -3.35 7.94
N ILE A 381 -17.50 -3.99 6.94
CA ILE A 381 -17.04 -3.26 5.75
C ILE A 381 -18.17 -2.57 4.97
N PRO A 382 -19.38 -3.15 4.82
CA PRO A 382 -20.51 -2.42 4.22
C PRO A 382 -20.87 -1.14 4.99
N GLN A 383 -20.73 -1.15 6.32
CA GLN A 383 -21.01 0.01 7.17
C GLN A 383 -19.93 1.09 7.01
N VAL A 384 -18.65 0.68 6.93
CA VAL A 384 -17.52 1.56 6.62
C VAL A 384 -17.72 2.24 5.26
N VAL A 385 -18.09 1.47 4.24
CA VAL A 385 -18.36 1.99 2.88
C VAL A 385 -19.51 3.00 2.89
N ALA A 386 -20.54 2.75 3.70
CA ALA A 386 -21.65 3.70 3.87
C ALA A 386 -21.23 5.00 4.58
N ALA A 387 -20.27 4.92 5.51
CA ALA A 387 -19.76 6.07 6.25
C ALA A 387 -18.89 7.01 5.40
N ARG A 388 -18.20 6.45 4.39
CA ARG A 388 -17.38 7.20 3.42
C ARG A 388 -16.29 8.07 4.05
N ASN A 389 -15.70 7.59 5.15
CA ASN A 389 -14.54 8.25 5.72
C ASN A 389 -13.33 8.16 4.79
N THR A 390 -12.44 9.15 4.84
CA THR A 390 -11.21 9.16 4.04
C THR A 390 -10.36 7.93 4.31
N PHE A 391 -10.17 7.57 5.58
CA PHE A 391 -9.39 6.41 5.99
C PHE A 391 -10.26 5.34 6.66
N ASN A 392 -9.89 4.07 6.46
CA ASN A 392 -10.34 2.98 7.31
C ASN A 392 -9.13 2.30 7.98
N ILE A 393 -9.06 2.44 9.30
CA ILE A 393 -8.09 1.77 10.17
C ILE A 393 -8.56 0.34 10.41
N HIS A 394 -8.03 -0.58 9.61
CA HIS A 394 -8.43 -1.99 9.64
C HIS A 394 -7.41 -2.83 10.40
N MET A 395 -7.86 -3.44 11.50
CA MET A 395 -7.07 -4.39 12.28
C MET A 395 -7.90 -5.63 12.61
N SER A 396 -7.44 -6.80 12.17
CA SER A 396 -8.06 -8.09 12.41
C SER A 396 -7.01 -9.21 12.32
N GLY A 397 -7.43 -10.48 12.37
CA GLY A 397 -6.54 -11.64 12.27
C GLY A 397 -6.33 -12.40 13.58
N ARG A 398 -6.57 -11.80 14.75
CA ARG A 398 -6.39 -12.47 16.05
C ARG A 398 -7.24 -13.73 16.15
N ASN A 399 -8.53 -13.59 15.86
CA ASN A 399 -9.47 -14.71 15.93
C ASN A 399 -9.18 -15.76 14.85
N ASP A 400 -8.66 -15.34 13.69
CA ASP A 400 -8.19 -16.24 12.63
C ASP A 400 -7.04 -17.13 13.14
N ILE A 401 -6.06 -16.56 13.85
CA ILE A 401 -4.94 -17.32 14.43
C ILE A 401 -5.41 -18.30 15.53
N VAL A 402 -6.30 -17.84 16.41
CA VAL A 402 -6.76 -18.65 17.55
C VAL A 402 -7.73 -19.77 17.12
N GLN A 403 -8.58 -19.52 16.12
CA GLN A 403 -9.66 -20.43 15.74
C GLN A 403 -9.38 -21.22 14.45
N GLY A 404 -8.51 -20.70 13.57
CA GLY A 404 -8.33 -21.21 12.21
C GLY A 404 -7.90 -22.67 12.14
N GLU A 405 -7.02 -23.10 13.04
CA GLU A 405 -6.61 -24.50 13.13
C GLU A 405 -7.78 -25.42 13.48
N GLY A 406 -8.64 -25.03 14.43
CA GLY A 406 -9.83 -25.80 14.81
C GLY A 406 -10.88 -25.89 13.70
N ILE A 407 -10.90 -24.92 12.79
CA ILE A 407 -11.85 -24.86 11.67
C ILE A 407 -11.37 -25.71 10.50
N ALA A 408 -10.10 -25.55 10.09
CA ALA A 408 -9.57 -26.18 8.87
C ALA A 408 -8.72 -27.43 9.13
N GLY A 409 -8.44 -27.77 10.40
CA GLY A 409 -7.46 -28.79 10.79
C GLY A 409 -6.00 -28.40 10.48
N ASN A 410 -5.77 -27.22 9.91
CA ASN A 410 -4.46 -26.70 9.52
C ASN A 410 -4.54 -25.16 9.43
N LEU A 411 -3.81 -24.47 10.30
CA LEU A 411 -3.82 -23.00 10.34
C LEU A 411 -3.20 -22.38 9.09
N ASP A 412 -2.11 -22.94 8.57
CA ASP A 412 -1.40 -22.41 7.41
C ASP A 412 -2.31 -22.35 6.17
N LYS A 413 -3.06 -23.44 5.96
CA LYS A 413 -4.10 -23.56 4.93
C LYS A 413 -5.25 -22.57 5.16
N TYR A 414 -5.73 -22.45 6.41
CA TYR A 414 -6.80 -21.52 6.75
C TYR A 414 -6.41 -20.07 6.41
N LEU A 415 -5.18 -19.67 6.71
CA LEU A 415 -4.68 -18.33 6.41
C LEU A 415 -4.65 -18.07 4.89
N ASP A 416 -4.20 -19.04 4.09
CA ASP A 416 -4.10 -18.89 2.63
C ASP A 416 -5.46 -18.91 1.93
N GLU A 417 -6.40 -19.73 2.40
CA GLU A 417 -7.68 -19.93 1.72
C GLU A 417 -8.79 -19.00 2.23
N VAL A 418 -8.68 -18.48 3.45
CA VAL A 418 -9.74 -17.68 4.08
C VAL A 418 -9.26 -16.29 4.49
N THR A 419 -8.27 -16.21 5.39
CA THR A 419 -7.89 -14.94 6.02
C THR A 419 -7.28 -13.96 5.01
N ILE A 420 -6.26 -14.38 4.27
CA ILE A 420 -5.58 -13.53 3.27
C ILE A 420 -6.55 -13.10 2.15
N PRO A 421 -7.34 -14.02 1.53
CA PRO A 421 -8.36 -13.62 0.57
C PRO A 421 -9.40 -12.64 1.13
N SER A 422 -9.74 -12.76 2.42
CA SER A 422 -10.64 -11.81 3.08
C SER A 422 -10.01 -10.44 3.20
N PHE A 423 -8.75 -10.33 3.66
CA PHE A 423 -8.03 -9.05 3.69
C PHE A 423 -7.97 -8.39 2.31
N ILE A 424 -7.64 -9.15 1.26
CA ILE A 424 -7.62 -8.64 -0.12
C ILE A 424 -8.97 -8.02 -0.47
N LYS A 425 -10.08 -8.75 -0.27
CA LYS A 425 -11.43 -8.27 -0.55
C LYS A 425 -11.80 -7.03 0.28
N ILE A 426 -11.40 -6.98 1.55
CA ILE A 426 -11.63 -5.81 2.41
C ILE A 426 -10.94 -4.59 1.80
N PHE A 427 -9.64 -4.68 1.52
CA PHE A 427 -8.86 -3.56 1.01
C PHE A 427 -9.31 -3.12 -0.39
N GLU A 428 -9.63 -4.06 -1.27
CA GLU A 428 -10.18 -3.77 -2.59
C GLU A 428 -11.54 -3.09 -2.51
N THR A 429 -12.43 -3.57 -1.62
CA THR A 429 -13.75 -2.96 -1.41
C THR A 429 -13.64 -1.52 -0.92
N LEU A 430 -12.73 -1.25 0.01
CA LEU A 430 -12.47 0.10 0.53
C LEU A 430 -11.93 1.01 -0.58
N LEU A 431 -10.90 0.56 -1.31
CA LEU A 431 -10.31 1.33 -2.41
C LEU A 431 -11.32 1.63 -3.54
N LEU A 432 -12.18 0.65 -3.87
CA LEU A 432 -13.28 0.81 -4.82
C LEU A 432 -14.34 1.83 -4.35
N ALA A 433 -14.47 2.03 -3.05
CA ALA A 433 -15.35 3.01 -2.44
C ALA A 433 -14.68 4.40 -2.28
N GLY A 434 -13.42 4.55 -2.71
CA GLY A 434 -12.65 5.78 -2.51
C GLY A 434 -12.17 5.97 -1.06
N ILE A 435 -12.08 4.89 -0.29
CA ILE A 435 -11.61 4.89 1.10
C ILE A 435 -10.21 4.30 1.12
N ILE A 436 -9.27 4.96 1.82
CA ILE A 436 -7.89 4.50 1.94
C ILE A 436 -7.80 3.50 3.09
N PRO A 437 -7.52 2.21 2.82
CA PRO A 437 -7.28 1.25 3.88
C PRO A 437 -5.92 1.54 4.53
N VAL A 438 -5.96 1.67 5.84
CA VAL A 438 -4.79 1.76 6.70
C VAL A 438 -4.52 0.34 7.22
N VAL A 439 -3.46 -0.26 6.69
CA VAL A 439 -3.11 -1.66 6.93
C VAL A 439 -2.43 -1.77 8.29
N CYS A 440 -3.08 -2.45 9.24
CA CYS A 440 -2.50 -2.71 10.55
C CYS A 440 -2.09 -4.18 10.64
N THR A 441 -0.90 -4.46 11.18
CA THR A 441 -0.60 -5.81 11.67
C THR A 441 -1.53 -6.16 12.83
N MET A 442 -1.59 -7.45 13.19
CA MET A 442 -2.06 -7.79 14.53
C MET A 442 -1.20 -7.08 15.59
N ALA A 443 -1.77 -6.80 16.77
CA ALA A 443 -0.97 -6.54 17.96
C ALA A 443 -0.30 -7.84 18.43
N ALA A 444 0.60 -7.75 19.41
CA ALA A 444 1.17 -8.93 20.04
C ALA A 444 0.08 -9.89 20.53
N GLN A 445 0.39 -11.18 20.48
CA GLN A 445 -0.48 -12.23 21.00
C GLN A 445 0.38 -13.17 21.85
N GLY A 446 -0.15 -13.56 23.01
CA GLY A 446 0.46 -14.55 23.90
C GLY A 446 0.46 -15.93 23.26
N ASN A 447 1.45 -16.18 22.41
CA ASN A 447 1.60 -17.38 21.57
C ASN A 447 2.84 -18.21 21.98
N SER A 448 3.54 -17.85 23.08
CA SER A 448 4.74 -18.56 23.54
C SER A 448 4.56 -20.06 23.76
N SER A 449 3.33 -20.54 23.99
CA SER A 449 3.02 -21.95 24.16
C SER A 449 2.61 -22.69 22.87
N SER A 450 2.46 -21.99 21.73
CA SER A 450 1.99 -22.56 20.47
C SER A 450 2.85 -22.14 19.27
N ALA A 451 3.71 -23.06 18.82
CA ALA A 451 4.55 -22.84 17.63
C ALA A 451 3.71 -22.63 16.35
N THR A 452 2.57 -23.32 16.23
CA THR A 452 1.64 -23.16 15.09
C THR A 452 1.06 -21.75 15.03
N GLN A 453 0.54 -21.25 16.15
CA GLN A 453 -0.05 -19.91 16.21
C GLN A 453 1.01 -18.82 16.03
N ARG A 454 2.21 -19.00 16.61
CA ARG A 454 3.36 -18.11 16.40
C ARG A 454 3.73 -18.03 14.92
N ALA A 455 3.88 -19.17 14.24
CA ALA A 455 4.20 -19.20 12.81
C ALA A 455 3.10 -18.55 11.97
N GLY A 456 1.83 -18.80 12.28
CA GLY A 456 0.69 -18.17 11.62
C GLY A 456 0.65 -16.65 11.78
N GLU A 457 0.90 -16.15 13.00
CA GLU A 457 0.98 -14.72 13.30
C GLU A 457 2.08 -14.04 12.47
N HIS A 458 3.27 -14.63 12.41
CA HIS A 458 4.36 -14.11 11.58
C HIS A 458 4.03 -14.16 10.09
N LYS A 459 3.43 -15.26 9.60
CA LYS A 459 2.98 -15.38 8.20
C LYS A 459 2.03 -14.24 7.84
N LEU A 460 0.99 -14.04 8.65
CA LEU A 460 -0.01 -13.00 8.40
C LEU A 460 0.60 -11.59 8.48
N ASN A 461 1.35 -11.27 9.53
CA ASN A 461 1.95 -9.95 9.71
C ASN A 461 2.98 -9.63 8.60
N ASN A 462 3.76 -10.62 8.14
CA ASN A 462 4.68 -10.44 7.01
C ASN A 462 3.93 -10.23 5.69
N TRP A 463 2.82 -10.95 5.48
CA TRP A 463 1.96 -10.73 4.32
C TRP A 463 1.37 -9.31 4.33
N LEU A 464 0.86 -8.82 5.46
CA LEU A 464 0.32 -7.46 5.61
C LEU A 464 1.38 -6.39 5.29
N ARG A 465 2.62 -6.56 5.78
CA ARG A 465 3.76 -5.69 5.44
C ARG A 465 4.06 -5.69 3.94
N ALA A 466 4.10 -6.87 3.33
CA ALA A 466 4.36 -7.00 1.89
C ALA A 466 3.23 -6.40 1.06
N TYR A 467 1.98 -6.62 1.46
CA TYR A 467 0.80 -6.09 0.79
C TYR A 467 0.78 -4.56 0.85
N ALA A 468 0.99 -3.97 2.03
CA ALA A 468 1.01 -2.51 2.17
C ALA A 468 2.09 -1.86 1.32
N ARG A 469 3.30 -2.43 1.27
CA ARG A 469 4.39 -1.98 0.37
C ARG A 469 4.00 -2.11 -1.10
N LYS A 470 3.53 -3.28 -1.52
CA LYS A 470 3.10 -3.55 -2.90
C LYS A 470 2.01 -2.60 -3.37
N GLN A 471 1.05 -2.30 -2.48
CA GLN A 471 -0.10 -1.47 -2.79
C GLN A 471 0.07 0.01 -2.45
N LYS A 472 1.20 0.39 -1.84
CA LYS A 472 1.53 1.76 -1.42
C LYS A 472 0.48 2.34 -0.46
N LEU A 473 0.05 1.51 0.50
CA LEU A 473 -0.97 1.86 1.49
C LEU A 473 -0.33 2.32 2.80
N PRO A 474 -1.00 3.19 3.59
CA PRO A 474 -0.57 3.49 4.96
C PRO A 474 -0.45 2.19 5.77
N PHE A 475 0.63 2.06 6.53
CA PHE A 475 0.94 0.84 7.27
C PHE A 475 1.31 1.13 8.72
N ILE A 476 0.71 0.39 9.66
CA ILE A 476 0.96 0.52 11.10
C ILE A 476 1.39 -0.86 11.63
N ASP A 477 2.60 -0.91 12.18
CA ASP A 477 3.16 -2.11 12.81
C ASP A 477 2.80 -2.18 14.30
N LEU A 478 1.56 -2.60 14.59
CA LEU A 478 1.07 -2.75 15.95
C LEU A 478 1.77 -3.89 16.70
N HIS A 479 2.25 -4.92 15.98
CA HIS A 479 3.01 -6.01 16.57
C HIS A 479 4.34 -5.48 17.10
N LYS A 480 5.10 -4.74 16.28
CA LYS A 480 6.34 -4.08 16.71
C LYS A 480 6.13 -3.15 17.90
N ALA A 481 5.00 -2.44 17.95
CA ALA A 481 4.69 -1.52 19.04
C ALA A 481 4.36 -2.21 20.38
N THR A 482 4.06 -3.51 20.38
CA THR A 482 3.48 -4.21 21.55
C THR A 482 4.21 -5.49 21.95
N VAL A 483 5.02 -6.08 21.07
CA VAL A 483 5.72 -7.34 21.30
C VAL A 483 7.00 -7.15 22.11
N ASP A 484 7.23 -8.05 23.07
CA ASP A 484 8.52 -8.24 23.71
C ASP A 484 9.41 -9.11 22.80
N PRO A 485 10.51 -8.58 22.24
CA PRO A 485 11.37 -9.35 21.35
C PRO A 485 12.05 -10.54 22.03
N ALA A 486 12.16 -10.56 23.36
CA ALA A 486 12.77 -11.67 24.09
C ALA A 486 11.86 -12.90 24.21
N THR A 487 10.55 -12.69 24.25
CA THR A 487 9.55 -13.75 24.50
C THR A 487 8.62 -13.99 23.31
N GLY A 488 8.50 -12.99 22.43
CA GLY A 488 7.47 -12.89 21.41
C GLY A 488 6.06 -12.60 21.98
N ASP A 489 5.89 -12.48 23.29
CA ASP A 489 4.59 -12.17 23.88
C ASP A 489 4.42 -10.65 24.05
N TRP A 490 3.39 -10.23 24.76
CA TRP A 490 3.19 -8.82 25.09
C TRP A 490 4.33 -8.26 25.93
N LEU A 491 4.73 -7.01 25.67
CA LEU A 491 5.57 -6.24 26.58
C LEU A 491 4.98 -6.22 28.00
N PRO A 492 5.80 -6.22 29.06
CA PRO A 492 5.32 -6.20 30.43
C PRO A 492 4.32 -5.06 30.69
N GLY A 493 3.11 -5.42 31.11
CA GLY A 493 2.03 -4.47 31.41
C GLY A 493 1.27 -3.94 30.18
N TYR A 494 1.55 -4.42 28.97
CA TYR A 494 0.86 -3.99 27.74
C TYR A 494 -0.41 -4.78 27.46
N ASN A 495 -0.65 -5.90 28.14
CA ASN A 495 -1.88 -6.66 28.09
C ASN A 495 -2.68 -6.55 29.39
N GLN A 496 -3.99 -6.80 29.29
CA GLN A 496 -4.89 -6.81 30.44
C GLN A 496 -4.53 -7.94 31.40
N VAL A 497 -5.05 -7.86 32.63
CA VAL A 497 -4.91 -8.92 33.63
C VAL A 497 -6.30 -9.31 34.11
N ASN A 498 -6.68 -10.57 33.87
CA ASN A 498 -7.98 -11.12 34.24
C ASN A 498 -7.80 -12.12 35.39
N GLY A 499 -8.33 -11.81 36.57
CA GLY A 499 -8.21 -12.70 37.74
C GLY A 499 -6.77 -12.96 38.20
N GLY A 500 -5.86 -12.01 37.96
CA GLY A 500 -4.44 -12.15 38.29
C GLY A 500 -3.59 -12.83 37.20
N VAL A 501 -4.20 -13.25 36.09
CA VAL A 501 -3.52 -13.87 34.96
C VAL A 501 -3.47 -12.90 33.78
N PRO A 502 -2.29 -12.67 33.15
CA PRO A 502 -2.20 -11.86 31.94
C PRO A 502 -3.09 -12.39 30.83
N ASP A 503 -3.91 -11.51 30.24
CA ASP A 503 -4.74 -11.78 29.08
C ASP A 503 -3.83 -11.94 27.85
N PRO A 504 -3.87 -13.07 27.13
CA PRO A 504 -2.96 -13.28 26.00
C PRO A 504 -3.29 -12.41 24.79
N SER A 505 -4.41 -11.69 24.77
CA SER A 505 -4.98 -11.14 23.53
C SER A 505 -5.36 -9.67 23.58
N HIS A 506 -5.74 -9.14 24.75
CA HIS A 506 -6.26 -7.79 24.83
C HIS A 506 -5.23 -6.82 25.40
N PRO A 507 -5.00 -5.67 24.76
CA PRO A 507 -4.10 -4.66 25.30
C PRO A 507 -4.68 -4.06 26.58
N SER A 508 -3.81 -3.76 27.53
CA SER A 508 -4.09 -2.82 28.62
C SER A 508 -4.21 -1.41 28.06
N GLU A 509 -4.60 -0.46 28.91
CA GLU A 509 -4.60 0.96 28.56
C GLU A 509 -3.19 1.48 28.22
N THR A 510 -2.14 0.90 28.82
CA THR A 510 -0.75 1.20 28.47
C THR A 510 -0.43 0.71 27.06
N GLY A 511 -0.82 -0.54 26.73
CA GLY A 511 -0.65 -1.09 25.38
C GLY A 511 -1.43 -0.31 24.34
N ALA A 512 -2.68 0.08 24.63
CA ALA A 512 -3.51 0.88 23.75
C ALA A 512 -2.93 2.29 23.50
N LYS A 513 -2.33 2.93 24.54
CA LYS A 513 -1.62 4.22 24.37
C LYS A 513 -0.42 4.07 23.43
N ALA A 514 0.34 2.98 23.54
CA ALA A 514 1.47 2.69 22.64
C ALA A 514 1.01 2.43 21.19
N MET A 515 -0.06 1.65 21.01
CA MET A 515 -0.68 1.43 19.70
C MET A 515 -1.17 2.74 19.06
N GLY A 516 -1.78 3.62 19.86
CA GLY A 516 -2.22 4.94 19.39
C GLY A 516 -1.07 5.85 18.97
N LYS A 517 0.08 5.77 19.64
CA LYS A 517 1.30 6.46 19.21
C LYS A 517 1.80 5.95 17.87
N ALA A 518 1.85 4.62 17.68
CA ALA A 518 2.25 4.04 16.39
C ALA A 518 1.31 4.46 15.26
N LEU A 519 0.00 4.52 15.52
CA LEU A 519 -0.99 4.99 14.55
C LEU A 519 -0.82 6.49 14.22
N SER A 520 -0.64 7.36 15.22
CA SER A 520 -0.46 8.80 14.97
C SER A 520 0.80 9.06 14.15
N ASP A 521 1.91 8.41 14.47
CA ASP A 521 3.19 8.61 13.80
C ASP A 521 3.11 8.19 12.32
N ALA A 522 2.43 7.08 12.03
CA ALA A 522 2.30 6.57 10.69
C ALA A 522 1.38 7.43 9.80
N LEU A 523 0.28 7.96 10.36
CA LEU A 523 -0.72 8.73 9.60
C LEU A 523 -0.47 10.23 9.56
N GLU A 524 0.48 10.75 10.34
CA GLU A 524 0.80 12.18 10.37
C GLU A 524 1.20 12.72 8.98
N ALA A 525 1.93 11.92 8.19
CA ALA A 525 2.36 12.26 6.84
C ALA A 525 1.20 12.25 5.81
N TRP A 526 0.12 11.53 6.10
CA TRP A 526 -1.01 11.33 5.20
C TRP A 526 -2.11 12.36 5.38
N THR A 527 -2.28 12.85 6.59
CA THR A 527 -3.37 13.77 6.95
C THR A 527 -3.01 15.22 6.65
N SER A 528 -3.98 16.12 6.52
CA SER A 528 -3.79 17.57 6.38
C SER A 528 -3.78 18.23 7.74
N PRO A 529 -3.08 19.37 7.93
CA PRO A 529 -3.05 20.14 9.17
C PRO A 529 -4.37 20.92 9.33
N VAL A 530 -5.48 20.26 9.03
CA VAL A 530 -6.83 20.77 9.25
C VAL A 530 -7.28 20.18 10.58
N TYR A 531 -7.52 21.08 11.52
CA TYR A 531 -7.98 20.73 12.87
C TYR A 531 -9.49 20.87 12.95
N PRO A 532 -10.15 20.14 13.86
CA PRO A 532 -11.56 20.38 14.15
C PRO A 532 -11.78 21.79 14.72
N THR A 533 -13.02 22.27 14.66
CA THR A 533 -13.38 23.57 15.25
C THR A 533 -13.02 23.62 16.73
N ILE A 534 -12.34 24.70 17.11
CA ILE A 534 -11.96 25.06 18.48
C ILE A 534 -12.61 26.38 18.89
N ALA A 535 -12.77 26.62 20.18
CA ALA A 535 -13.33 27.87 20.67
C ALA A 535 -12.23 28.93 20.68
N GLU A 536 -12.38 29.96 19.85
CA GLU A 536 -11.36 31.03 19.72
C GLU A 536 -11.75 32.33 20.43
N GLU A 537 -13.05 32.54 20.68
CA GLU A 537 -13.55 33.76 21.28
C GLU A 537 -14.77 33.53 22.17
N GLN A 538 -15.08 34.53 23.01
CA GLN A 538 -16.23 34.54 23.91
C GLN A 538 -16.93 35.90 23.82
N ILE A 539 -17.95 36.00 22.95
CA ILE A 539 -18.74 37.23 22.77
C ILE A 539 -20.14 37.06 23.40
N ALA A 540 -20.95 36.14 22.85
CA ALA A 540 -22.23 35.70 23.42
C ALA A 540 -22.67 34.38 22.78
N ALA A 541 -23.49 33.59 23.48
CA ALA A 541 -24.07 32.36 22.93
C ALA A 541 -24.94 32.69 21.69
N GLY A 542 -24.79 31.91 20.62
CA GLY A 542 -25.54 32.09 19.36
C GLY A 542 -24.94 33.06 18.34
N LEU A 543 -23.82 33.72 18.65
CA LEU A 543 -23.07 34.54 17.67
C LEU A 543 -22.05 33.72 16.86
N THR A 544 -21.59 32.60 17.40
CA THR A 544 -20.80 31.59 16.69
C THR A 544 -21.61 30.30 16.59
N ASN A 545 -21.10 29.30 15.87
CA ASN A 545 -21.72 27.98 15.87
C ASN A 545 -21.51 27.22 17.19
N ASN A 546 -20.75 27.74 18.15
CA ASN A 546 -20.67 27.18 19.51
C ASN A 546 -21.92 27.54 20.30
N ILE A 547 -22.66 26.53 20.76
CA ILE A 547 -23.89 26.73 21.54
C ILE A 547 -23.61 26.88 23.04
N LEU A 548 -22.37 26.66 23.49
CA LEU A 548 -21.98 26.88 24.88
C LEU A 548 -21.68 28.35 25.13
N ASP A 549 -22.17 28.84 26.26
CA ASP A 549 -21.72 30.06 26.90
C ASP A 549 -20.42 29.82 27.69
N ASN A 550 -19.61 30.87 27.81
CA ASN A 550 -18.36 30.87 28.55
C ASN A 550 -17.33 29.78 28.15
N PRO A 551 -17.08 29.55 26.83
CA PRO A 551 -16.26 28.43 26.37
C PRO A 551 -14.77 28.55 26.72
N LEU A 552 -14.30 29.77 27.02
CA LEU A 552 -12.92 30.10 27.39
C LEU A 552 -12.75 30.41 28.89
N TYR A 553 -13.79 30.15 29.69
CA TYR A 553 -13.79 30.30 31.14
C TYR A 553 -13.47 31.72 31.66
N TYR A 554 -13.80 32.77 30.91
CA TYR A 554 -13.59 34.16 31.37
C TYR A 554 -14.52 34.57 32.52
N THR A 555 -15.78 34.14 32.48
CA THR A 555 -16.76 34.47 33.52
C THR A 555 -16.63 33.44 34.64
N LEU A 556 -16.32 33.90 35.84
CA LEU A 556 -16.14 33.03 37.00
C LEU A 556 -17.38 33.04 37.87
N ASN A 557 -17.59 31.95 38.62
CA ASN A 557 -18.62 31.90 39.64
C ASN A 557 -18.35 32.92 40.78
N GLY A 558 -19.29 33.08 41.70
CA GLY A 558 -19.15 34.05 42.81
C GLY A 558 -17.96 33.78 43.75
N ALA A 559 -17.40 32.57 43.76
CA ALA A 559 -16.21 32.22 44.55
C ALA A 559 -14.89 32.44 43.78
N GLY A 560 -14.94 32.68 42.46
CA GLY A 560 -13.76 32.82 41.60
C GLY A 560 -12.98 31.52 41.38
N ASP A 561 -13.51 30.37 41.80
CA ASP A 561 -12.79 29.10 41.82
C ASP A 561 -13.19 28.14 40.69
N ALA A 562 -14.25 28.46 39.94
CA ALA A 562 -14.74 27.70 38.79
C ALA A 562 -15.42 28.63 37.77
N PRO A 563 -15.60 28.18 36.52
CA PRO A 563 -16.35 28.93 35.52
C PRO A 563 -17.82 29.04 35.91
N ASP A 564 -18.44 30.18 35.58
CA ASP A 564 -19.85 30.41 35.84
C ASP A 564 -20.77 29.40 35.10
N GLY A 565 -21.93 29.10 35.70
CA GLY A 565 -22.89 28.13 35.18
C GLY A 565 -22.55 26.65 35.41
N TRP A 566 -21.46 26.34 36.11
CA TRP A 566 -21.12 24.97 36.53
C TRP A 566 -21.53 24.68 37.98
N THR A 567 -22.13 23.52 38.20
CA THR A 567 -22.60 23.05 39.51
C THR A 567 -21.62 22.07 40.13
N THR A 568 -21.36 22.21 41.43
CA THR A 568 -20.56 21.24 42.20
C THR A 568 -21.38 20.01 42.56
N VAL A 569 -20.89 18.83 42.18
CA VAL A 569 -21.48 17.54 42.60
C VAL A 569 -20.61 16.87 43.67
N THR A 570 -19.30 16.90 43.49
CA THR A 570 -18.33 16.41 44.49
C THR A 570 -17.34 17.52 44.78
N ALA A 571 -17.28 17.92 46.06
CA ALA A 571 -16.35 18.93 46.53
C ALA A 571 -14.91 18.39 46.48
N GLY A 572 -14.01 19.21 45.93
CA GLY A 572 -12.59 18.95 45.77
C GLY A 572 -11.89 20.28 45.47
N THR A 573 -10.64 20.24 45.04
CA THR A 573 -9.92 21.45 44.66
C THR A 573 -10.37 21.92 43.28
N SER A 574 -10.60 23.23 43.15
CA SER A 574 -10.90 23.91 41.89
C SER A 574 -10.18 25.24 41.87
N SER A 575 -9.52 25.57 40.76
CA SER A 575 -8.85 26.85 40.60
C SER A 575 -8.83 27.28 39.13
N ILE A 576 -8.74 28.59 38.93
CA ILE A 576 -8.72 29.23 37.61
C ILE A 576 -7.46 30.10 37.53
N ALA A 577 -6.72 29.97 36.44
CA ALA A 577 -5.56 30.80 36.13
C ALA A 577 -5.60 31.25 34.66
N PRO A 578 -5.04 32.40 34.28
CA PRO A 578 -4.93 32.80 32.87
C PRO A 578 -4.16 31.76 32.04
N ASP A 579 -4.62 31.49 30.82
CA ASP A 579 -3.86 30.69 29.86
C ASP A 579 -2.61 31.49 29.42
N PRO A 580 -1.38 30.94 29.55
CA PRO A 580 -0.17 31.58 29.05
C PRO A 580 -0.22 31.97 27.57
N ASP A 581 -1.03 31.28 26.77
CA ASP A 581 -1.22 31.58 25.33
C ASP A 581 -2.16 32.79 25.10
N GLY A 582 -2.74 33.37 26.16
CA GLY A 582 -3.64 34.52 26.09
C GLY A 582 -5.07 34.20 25.63
N LYS A 583 -5.42 32.92 25.50
CA LYS A 583 -6.74 32.45 25.02
C LYS A 583 -7.65 31.99 26.17
N GLY A 584 -8.02 32.92 27.05
CA GLY A 584 -8.93 32.64 28.17
C GLY A 584 -8.21 32.19 29.43
N ASN A 585 -8.85 31.27 30.16
CA ASN A 585 -8.33 30.73 31.42
C ASN A 585 -8.19 29.21 31.37
N ILE A 586 -7.25 28.69 32.15
CA ILE A 586 -7.10 27.27 32.48
C ILE A 586 -7.90 26.98 33.75
N TRP A 587 -8.83 26.04 33.65
CA TRP A 587 -9.55 25.47 34.77
C TRP A 587 -8.86 24.19 35.24
N THR A 588 -8.43 24.20 36.50
CA THR A 588 -7.77 23.08 37.16
C THR A 588 -8.68 22.46 38.20
N LEU A 589 -8.86 21.15 38.16
CA LEU A 589 -9.68 20.38 39.09
C LEU A 589 -8.86 19.23 39.69
N SER A 590 -9.11 18.93 40.96
CA SER A 590 -8.52 17.77 41.65
C SER A 590 -9.54 17.18 42.63
N ASN A 591 -9.74 15.86 42.58
CA ASN A 591 -10.72 15.12 43.39
C ASN A 591 -12.11 15.77 43.38
N SER A 592 -12.54 16.29 42.23
CA SER A 592 -13.76 17.09 42.08
C SER A 592 -14.60 16.61 40.90
N LYS A 593 -15.92 16.79 41.03
CA LYS A 593 -16.90 16.55 39.97
C LYS A 593 -17.79 17.77 39.79
N ARG A 594 -17.87 18.27 38.55
CA ARG A 594 -18.62 19.46 38.16
C ARG A 594 -19.51 19.15 36.97
N THR A 595 -20.69 19.77 36.92
CA THR A 595 -21.68 19.53 35.87
C THR A 595 -22.29 20.81 35.34
N LYS A 596 -22.70 20.79 34.06
CA LYS A 596 -23.46 21.89 33.43
C LYS A 596 -24.57 21.30 32.57
N GLN A 597 -25.81 21.71 32.85
CA GLN A 597 -26.98 21.32 32.05
C GLN A 597 -26.99 22.10 30.74
N ILE A 598 -27.33 21.41 29.66
CA ILE A 598 -27.43 21.98 28.31
C ILE A 598 -28.73 21.53 27.63
N THR A 599 -29.28 22.40 26.79
CA THR A 599 -30.43 22.10 25.95
C THR A 599 -29.95 21.64 24.58
N LEU A 600 -30.59 20.60 24.04
CA LEU A 600 -30.29 20.02 22.74
C LEU A 600 -31.55 19.99 21.87
N THR A 601 -31.35 20.01 20.55
CA THR A 601 -32.43 19.83 19.58
C THR A 601 -32.27 18.47 18.92
N PRO A 602 -33.25 17.54 19.03
CA PRO A 602 -33.20 16.26 18.34
C PRO A 602 -32.93 16.40 16.84
N GLY A 603 -32.01 15.59 16.31
CA GLY A 603 -31.61 15.61 14.90
C GLY A 603 -30.49 16.59 14.56
N ASP A 604 -30.14 17.54 15.44
CA ASP A 604 -28.97 18.39 15.21
C ASP A 604 -27.69 17.54 15.17
N LYS A 605 -26.79 17.87 14.23
CA LYS A 605 -25.42 17.34 14.19
C LYS A 605 -24.51 18.29 14.97
N LEU A 606 -23.83 17.76 15.98
CA LEU A 606 -22.99 18.54 16.89
C LEU A 606 -21.58 17.97 16.98
N GLY A 607 -20.59 18.84 17.17
CA GLY A 607 -19.21 18.49 17.49
C GLY A 607 -18.85 18.92 18.91
N PHE A 608 -18.49 17.96 19.77
CA PHE A 608 -18.03 18.24 21.13
C PHE A 608 -16.51 18.20 21.19
N GLY A 609 -15.87 19.24 21.72
CA GLY A 609 -14.42 19.25 21.87
C GLY A 609 -13.92 20.09 23.04
N PHE A 610 -12.72 19.75 23.52
CA PHE A 610 -12.07 20.41 24.66
C PHE A 610 -10.58 20.11 24.68
N PHE A 611 -9.79 21.00 25.28
CA PHE A 611 -8.38 20.72 25.59
C PHE A 611 -8.29 20.04 26.95
N ILE A 612 -7.46 19.01 27.07
CA ILE A 612 -7.21 18.34 28.34
C ILE A 612 -5.73 18.03 28.53
N LYS A 613 -5.28 18.15 29.78
CA LYS A 613 -3.97 17.70 30.28
C LYS A 613 -4.17 17.12 31.69
N SER A 614 -3.42 16.08 32.04
CA SER A 614 -3.49 15.48 33.38
C SER A 614 -2.12 15.13 33.97
N SER A 615 -2.00 15.20 35.29
CA SER A 615 -0.70 15.09 35.98
C SER A 615 -0.24 13.66 36.30
N ALA A 616 -1.15 12.66 36.27
CA ALA A 616 -0.84 11.29 36.68
C ALA A 616 -1.78 10.24 36.04
N ASP A 617 -1.36 8.96 36.11
CA ASP A 617 -2.15 7.79 35.70
C ASP A 617 -3.25 7.46 36.73
N VAL A 618 -4.24 8.33 36.82
CA VAL A 618 -5.40 8.22 37.72
C VAL A 618 -6.64 8.59 36.93
N GLN A 619 -7.78 8.01 37.29
CA GLN A 619 -9.03 8.19 36.55
C GLN A 619 -9.51 9.65 36.51
N PHE A 620 -9.82 10.12 35.31
CA PHE A 620 -10.55 11.35 35.02
C PHE A 620 -11.50 11.17 33.83
N GLU A 621 -12.44 12.11 33.68
CA GLU A 621 -13.55 12.02 32.73
C GLU A 621 -13.98 13.41 32.27
N PHE A 622 -14.34 13.54 31.00
CA PHE A 622 -14.96 14.73 30.44
C PHE A 622 -15.90 14.34 29.30
N TYR A 623 -17.21 14.39 29.54
CA TYR A 623 -18.20 13.80 28.65
C TYR A 623 -19.57 14.47 28.71
N ILE A 624 -20.45 14.09 27.79
CA ILE A 624 -21.85 14.50 27.72
C ILE A 624 -22.75 13.32 28.10
N ALA A 625 -23.42 13.41 29.24
CA ALA A 625 -24.44 12.46 29.68
C ALA A 625 -25.80 12.80 29.07
N ARG A 626 -26.54 11.78 28.59
CA ARG A 626 -27.89 11.96 28.05
C ARG A 626 -28.87 12.25 29.19
N GLY A 627 -29.53 13.41 29.20
CA GLY A 627 -30.35 13.87 30.32
C GLY A 627 -29.48 14.40 31.47
N ASP A 628 -29.41 13.66 32.58
CA ASP A 628 -28.67 14.06 33.79
C ASP A 628 -27.34 13.29 33.99
N ALA A 629 -26.58 13.71 35.01
CA ALA A 629 -25.25 13.15 35.33
C ALA A 629 -25.25 11.71 35.87
N SER A 630 -26.43 11.14 36.17
CA SER A 630 -26.58 9.73 36.58
C SER A 630 -26.71 8.78 35.38
N SER A 631 -26.93 9.34 34.18
CA SER A 631 -27.09 8.57 32.95
C SER A 631 -25.88 7.70 32.64
N THR A 632 -26.15 6.47 32.19
CA THR A 632 -25.16 5.52 31.70
C THR A 632 -25.03 5.52 30.18
N ASN A 633 -25.80 6.37 29.49
CA ASN A 633 -25.73 6.58 28.05
C ASN A 633 -25.14 7.97 27.77
N TYR A 634 -24.12 8.00 26.93
CA TYR A 634 -23.32 9.18 26.64
C TYR A 634 -23.51 9.59 25.18
N LEU A 635 -23.39 10.89 24.92
CA LEU A 635 -23.45 11.42 23.56
C LEU A 635 -22.05 11.54 22.95
N ALA A 636 -21.08 11.98 23.76
CA ALA A 636 -19.68 12.12 23.37
C ALA A 636 -18.77 12.24 24.60
N GLY A 637 -17.46 12.05 24.42
CA GLY A 637 -16.43 12.39 25.39
C GLY A 637 -15.57 11.24 25.87
N MET A 638 -14.79 11.49 26.91
CA MET A 638 -13.84 10.56 27.53
C MET A 638 -14.41 10.06 28.87
N ARG A 639 -14.46 8.73 29.05
CA ARG A 639 -15.04 8.10 30.25
C ARG A 639 -14.13 6.99 30.77
N ALA A 640 -14.01 6.91 32.09
CA ALA A 640 -13.07 6.02 32.79
C ALA A 640 -11.63 6.12 32.27
N TRP A 641 -11.16 7.32 31.93
CA TRP A 641 -9.82 7.54 31.39
C TRP A 641 -8.78 7.54 32.50
N ASN A 642 -7.89 6.54 32.53
CA ASN A 642 -6.98 6.27 33.67
C ASN A 642 -5.49 6.41 33.32
N LYS A 643 -5.17 7.00 32.17
CA LYS A 643 -3.81 7.24 31.71
C LYS A 643 -3.59 8.72 31.45
N LYS A 644 -2.44 9.22 31.88
CA LYS A 644 -2.13 10.64 31.78
C LYS A 644 -2.09 11.11 30.33
N VAL A 645 -2.55 12.34 30.13
CA VAL A 645 -2.41 13.11 28.89
C VAL A 645 -1.35 14.17 29.18
N ASP A 646 -0.14 13.95 28.67
CA ASP A 646 1.08 14.64 29.10
C ASP A 646 1.07 16.14 28.77
N ASP A 647 0.66 16.47 27.55
CA ASP A 647 0.54 17.83 27.02
C ASP A 647 -0.91 18.19 26.73
N PHE A 648 -1.21 19.49 26.61
CA PHE A 648 -2.54 19.93 26.21
C PHE A 648 -2.88 19.33 24.85
N SER A 649 -3.80 18.36 24.88
CA SER A 649 -4.27 17.64 23.70
C SER A 649 -5.72 17.97 23.45
N TYR A 650 -6.09 18.21 22.20
CA TYR A 650 -7.48 18.48 21.83
C TYR A 650 -8.23 17.17 21.62
N PHE A 651 -9.34 17.01 22.32
CA PHE A 651 -10.33 15.98 22.07
C PHE A 651 -11.45 16.57 21.20
N TYR A 652 -11.96 15.78 20.25
CA TYR A 652 -13.11 16.13 19.44
C TYR A 652 -13.90 14.89 19.01
N GLN A 653 -15.22 14.96 19.12
CA GLN A 653 -16.13 13.90 18.68
C GLN A 653 -17.43 14.50 18.13
N GLU A 654 -17.83 14.08 16.93
CA GLU A 654 -19.12 14.42 16.32
C GLU A 654 -20.20 13.42 16.74
N PHE A 655 -21.44 13.89 16.91
CA PHE A 655 -22.61 13.05 17.14
C PHE A 655 -23.88 13.70 16.62
N VAL A 656 -24.91 12.89 16.37
CA VAL A 656 -26.26 13.37 16.06
C VAL A 656 -27.10 13.27 17.33
N VAL A 657 -27.80 14.33 17.70
CA VAL A 657 -28.68 14.34 18.86
C VAL A 657 -29.80 13.31 18.65
N PRO A 658 -29.91 12.26 19.47
CA PRO A 658 -30.90 11.22 19.24
C PRO A 658 -32.35 11.73 19.39
N SER A 659 -33.29 11.02 18.78
CA SER A 659 -34.72 11.31 18.95
C SER A 659 -35.12 11.32 20.43
N GLY A 660 -35.98 12.27 20.81
CA GLY A 660 -36.49 12.46 22.17
C GLY A 660 -35.49 13.06 23.16
N VAL A 661 -34.28 13.45 22.74
CA VAL A 661 -33.26 14.06 23.61
C VAL A 661 -33.29 15.57 23.49
N THR A 662 -33.84 16.24 24.49
CA THR A 662 -33.89 17.71 24.53
C THR A 662 -32.96 18.30 25.60
N THR A 663 -32.42 17.46 26.49
CA THR A 663 -31.49 17.87 27.54
C THR A 663 -30.32 16.91 27.68
N ALA A 664 -29.17 17.45 28.07
CA ALA A 664 -27.97 16.69 28.38
C ALA A 664 -27.15 17.39 29.47
N THR A 665 -26.20 16.67 30.04
CA THR A 665 -25.31 17.20 31.07
C THR A 665 -23.86 17.06 30.65
N LEU A 666 -23.15 18.17 30.56
CA LEU A 666 -21.69 18.17 30.54
C LEU A 666 -21.18 17.76 31.92
N VAL A 667 -20.26 16.80 31.96
CA VAL A 667 -19.65 16.30 33.19
C VAL A 667 -18.13 16.37 33.04
N ILE A 668 -17.47 16.99 34.01
CA ILE A 668 -16.02 16.91 34.20
C ILE A 668 -15.75 16.36 35.60
N SER A 669 -14.92 15.32 35.69
CA SER A 669 -14.68 14.59 36.94
C SER A 669 -13.25 14.08 36.99
N CYS A 670 -12.63 14.12 38.16
CA CYS A 670 -11.30 13.57 38.39
C CYS A 670 -11.19 12.96 39.79
N GLY A 671 -10.40 11.90 39.91
CA GLY A 671 -9.94 11.37 41.20
C GLY A 671 -8.81 12.23 41.78
N ALA A 672 -7.89 11.61 42.52
CA ALA A 672 -6.70 12.26 43.09
C ALA A 672 -5.64 12.57 42.00
N VAL A 673 -6.00 13.42 41.05
CA VAL A 673 -5.17 13.88 39.93
C VAL A 673 -5.62 15.27 39.50
N ASP A 674 -4.65 16.08 39.08
CA ASP A 674 -4.95 17.39 38.54
C ASP A 674 -5.27 17.25 37.07
N ILE A 675 -6.47 17.66 36.69
CA ILE A 675 -6.85 17.85 35.29
C ILE A 675 -6.91 19.34 34.98
N ASN A 676 -6.41 19.70 33.80
CA ASN A 676 -6.35 21.07 33.31
C ASN A 676 -7.11 21.12 31.97
N THR A 677 -8.11 22.00 31.87
CA THR A 677 -8.81 22.30 30.62
C THR A 677 -8.76 23.79 30.35
N LYS A 678 -8.49 24.20 29.11
CA LYS A 678 -8.43 25.62 28.73
C LYS A 678 -9.55 26.08 27.81
N GLN A 679 -10.33 25.15 27.25
CA GLN A 679 -11.50 25.47 26.44
C GLN A 679 -12.50 24.31 26.41
N ILE A 680 -13.75 24.64 26.13
CA ILE A 680 -14.81 23.68 25.82
C ILE A 680 -15.68 24.22 24.69
N GLY A 681 -16.08 23.35 23.77
CA GLY A 681 -16.97 23.69 22.66
C GLY A 681 -18.02 22.62 22.40
N LEU A 682 -19.22 23.08 22.06
CA LEU A 682 -20.27 22.26 21.47
C LEU A 682 -20.77 22.98 20.23
N PHE A 683 -20.31 22.54 19.06
CA PHE A 683 -20.48 23.26 17.81
C PHE A 683 -21.61 22.65 16.99
N LYS A 684 -22.49 23.49 16.45
CA LYS A 684 -23.46 23.06 15.43
C LYS A 684 -22.75 22.92 14.08
N LEU A 685 -22.93 21.76 13.42
CA LEU A 685 -22.24 21.34 12.20
C LEU A 685 -23.10 21.46 10.94
#